data_AF-A0A1Y2HEY3-F1
#
_entry.id   AF-A0A1Y2HEY3-F1
#
_cell.length_a   1.000
_cell.length_b   1.000
_cell.length_c   1.000
_cell.angle_alpha   90.00
_cell.angle_beta   90.00
_cell.angle_gamma   90.00
#
_symmetry.space_group_name_H-M   'P 1'
#
loop_
_entity.id
_entity.type
_entity.pdbx_description
1 polymer ?
#
loop_
_entity_poly.entity_id
_entity_poly.type
_entity_poly.pdbx_seq_one_letter_code
_entity_poly.pdbx_strand_id
1 'polypeptide(L)'
;MILLFPTHIRAQVQRTIPSTCITPDLAKTFKWVGQQPTDPNIVALQQPPATVVVEYDAWASANLTGYVSALLLKQVMGVNVKLMEYPGSRNTYVRNADGTVHVNVEVWPASKFALYNKYVRQDQTVEDLGLLGYFSKISWYINTNIADANPTLIFDSWRSFQQPAVLNFFPAVGTTTRGRNADGSLLCTPDKYSFCNSEGYYVPPQCQGNLRSTCREYWHPDPSYSQGENEQRILSLGLKLVVVYIGLDRFEDIFAQCAQQSAYGCVGYWWKPEQIISAYRFTEVKLNPYTDLCYDKFDPANVNATNELTCDWTIELLHKIGNAKMRQWAPHVSNFFRLLTFREIDMTSMLADYATRGRKAEETACRWITANQAIWRPWIPTPPSNYIRFLDRLNTSEPLSIVVIILCIISYLVGIALIVLLQKYQASPSVKAQSPPFMTVILMGAIIITTSVAMEVAAPSSATCAARTWLLAIGLCTVLSSITLKTWRIFNVFGNRRMRVGNKLSTRRLMTMVGLLLALDAILLAIWTAISSPAEAVTEVSATTFTYSCGVASSDAATVLSILVIIYHAVLLVASVFLSYKIRNVASEFNESKYIGLATYNMTLACIIVIPVVFLPINFRAQFIIKCILILCATIGVMGLLVARPVIEAISAAASGTDPTATNFSGAGFGFGGFKSRGSSQASNKPIVSPTSVTGTINKSAQGIPKGSSVDDMHNGVRFGANFAMRSMSGIIRRWTECNMMLIGGNNPALTIGPVDSKTIEGKFYTALVYAKPLEAADKEKLPGCFFLRIDASTYLVQTTDAAEAEHWVNAITNAFAVVNASHSRGGGSGSASGGTTTVQSGGTRSVGVNSIPGLGTAAQGGGGGKKGGAKA
;
A
#
# COMPACT_ATOMS: atom_id res chain seq x y z
N MET A 1 -50.11 8.29 -26.74
CA MET A 1 -50.95 9.33 -26.12
C MET A 1 -51.00 9.02 -24.63
N ILE A 2 -50.54 9.96 -23.82
CA ILE A 2 -50.31 9.84 -22.38
C ILE A 2 -51.67 9.81 -21.68
N LEU A 3 -52.04 8.70 -21.02
CA LEU A 3 -53.16 8.69 -20.08
C LEU A 3 -52.61 8.84 -18.66
N LEU A 4 -52.85 10.04 -18.14
CA LEU A 4 -52.68 10.45 -16.76
C LEU A 4 -53.58 9.58 -15.88
N PHE A 5 -53.01 8.63 -15.13
CA PHE A 5 -53.65 8.14 -13.92
C PHE A 5 -53.62 9.25 -12.88
N PRO A 6 -54.69 9.44 -12.08
CA PRO A 6 -54.71 10.46 -11.06
C PRO A 6 -53.61 10.15 -10.04
N THR A 7 -52.57 10.97 -10.08
CA THR A 7 -51.53 11.06 -9.08
C THR A 7 -52.15 11.48 -7.76
N HIS A 8 -52.67 10.53 -6.99
CA HIS A 8 -52.47 10.61 -5.55
C HIS A 8 -51.03 10.14 -5.28
N ILE A 9 -50.05 10.98 -5.68
CA ILE A 9 -48.73 10.93 -5.07
C ILE A 9 -48.98 11.33 -3.62
N ARG A 10 -49.26 10.36 -2.74
CA ARG A 10 -49.09 10.60 -1.31
C ARG A 10 -47.68 11.14 -1.13
N ALA A 11 -47.53 12.25 -0.42
CA ALA A 11 -46.22 12.80 -0.13
C ALA A 11 -45.34 11.71 0.52
N GLN A 12 -44.04 11.71 0.24
CA GLN A 12 -43.09 10.87 0.98
C GLN A 12 -43.24 11.17 2.48
N VAL A 13 -43.44 10.13 3.30
CA VAL A 13 -43.67 10.30 4.74
C VAL A 13 -42.53 9.64 5.50
N GLN A 14 -41.80 10.45 6.28
CA GLN A 14 -40.89 9.90 7.28
C GLN A 14 -41.72 9.36 8.45
N ARG A 15 -41.61 8.07 8.73
CA ARG A 15 -42.32 7.42 9.83
C ARG A 15 -41.51 7.43 11.11
N THR A 16 -42.23 7.52 12.23
CA THR A 16 -41.63 7.43 13.56
C THR A 16 -41.37 5.97 13.92
N ILE A 17 -40.18 5.72 14.44
CA ILE A 17 -39.78 4.40 14.96
C ILE A 17 -39.97 4.43 16.47
N PRO A 18 -40.73 3.50 17.08
CA PRO A 18 -40.89 3.40 18.53
C PRO A 18 -39.55 3.45 19.27
N SER A 19 -39.52 4.16 20.40
CA SER A 19 -38.31 4.33 21.20
C SER A 19 -37.92 3.08 21.98
N THR A 20 -38.88 2.24 22.37
CA THR A 20 -38.65 1.07 23.24
C THR A 20 -39.50 -0.13 22.80
N CYS A 21 -38.89 -1.12 22.16
CA CYS A 21 -39.47 -2.45 21.88
C CYS A 21 -38.64 -3.57 22.50
N ILE A 22 -37.31 -3.45 22.39
CA ILE A 22 -36.33 -4.36 22.94
C ILE A 22 -35.82 -3.79 24.26
N THR A 23 -35.68 -4.64 25.28
CA THR A 23 -35.15 -4.21 26.57
C THR A 23 -33.66 -3.86 26.45
N PRO A 24 -33.16 -2.84 27.17
CA PRO A 24 -31.74 -2.49 27.15
C PRO A 24 -30.82 -3.66 27.51
N ASP A 25 -31.25 -4.54 28.43
CA ASP A 25 -30.45 -5.70 28.84
C ASP A 25 -30.34 -6.76 27.73
N LEU A 26 -31.39 -6.97 26.95
CA LEU A 26 -31.32 -7.84 25.78
C LEU A 26 -30.39 -7.24 24.71
N ALA A 27 -30.47 -5.93 24.45
CA ALA A 27 -29.59 -5.26 23.49
C ALA A 27 -28.10 -5.39 23.88
N LYS A 28 -27.76 -5.28 25.18
CA LYS A 28 -26.39 -5.45 25.69
C LYS A 28 -25.78 -6.82 25.33
N THR A 29 -26.59 -7.88 25.22
CA THR A 29 -26.07 -9.23 24.92
C THR A 29 -25.36 -9.32 23.57
N PHE A 30 -25.69 -8.43 22.63
CA PHE A 30 -25.08 -8.39 21.30
C PHE A 30 -23.78 -7.58 21.24
N LYS A 31 -23.37 -6.93 22.34
CA LYS A 31 -22.13 -6.13 22.45
C LYS A 31 -22.02 -4.97 21.44
N TRP A 32 -23.11 -4.64 20.76
CA TRP A 32 -23.29 -3.40 20.01
C TRP A 32 -23.65 -2.32 21.04
N VAL A 33 -22.70 -1.50 21.51
CA VAL A 33 -22.99 -0.52 22.57
C VAL A 33 -22.36 0.84 22.32
N GLY A 34 -23.18 1.89 22.36
CA GLY A 34 -22.75 3.25 22.63
C GLY A 34 -22.27 3.48 24.07
N GLN A 35 -21.59 2.52 24.70
CA GLN A 35 -20.92 2.74 25.99
C GLN A 35 -19.46 3.06 25.73
N GLN A 36 -19.10 4.32 25.99
CA GLN A 36 -17.71 4.72 26.02
C GLN A 36 -16.95 3.85 27.03
N PRO A 37 -15.75 3.36 26.67
CA PRO A 37 -14.87 2.71 27.63
C PRO A 37 -14.51 3.69 28.74
N THR A 38 -14.50 3.20 29.98
CA THR A 38 -14.24 3.95 31.21
C THR A 38 -12.75 4.29 31.43
N ASP A 39 -11.88 3.96 30.48
CA ASP A 39 -10.45 4.25 30.54
C ASP A 39 -10.16 5.58 29.80
N PRO A 40 -9.61 6.61 30.47
CA PRO A 40 -9.27 7.88 29.86
C PRO A 40 -8.19 7.79 28.76
N ASN A 41 -7.50 6.65 28.61
CA ASN A 41 -6.56 6.40 27.52
C ASN A 41 -7.20 5.80 26.27
N ILE A 42 -8.50 5.43 26.34
CA ILE A 42 -9.21 4.83 25.23
C ILE A 42 -10.12 5.87 24.57
N VAL A 43 -9.67 6.41 23.44
CA VAL A 43 -10.55 7.20 22.57
C VAL A 43 -11.30 6.22 21.66
N ALA A 44 -12.58 5.97 21.97
CA ALA A 44 -13.48 5.31 21.04
C ALA A 44 -13.72 6.26 19.85
N LEU A 45 -13.25 5.89 18.66
CA LEU A 45 -13.76 6.51 17.43
C LEU A 45 -15.21 6.06 17.26
N GLN A 46 -16.16 6.81 17.78
CA GLN A 46 -17.50 6.82 17.20
C GLN A 46 -17.33 7.35 15.78
N GLN A 47 -17.33 6.48 14.76
CA GLN A 47 -17.83 6.97 13.48
C GLN A 47 -19.26 7.45 13.77
N PRO A 48 -19.65 8.65 13.32
CA PRO A 48 -21.03 9.10 13.50
C PRO A 48 -21.94 7.99 13.00
N PRO A 49 -22.99 7.59 13.75
CA PRO A 49 -23.87 6.51 13.33
C PRO A 49 -24.41 6.91 11.96
N ALA A 50 -23.94 6.21 10.93
CA ALA A 50 -24.32 6.52 9.58
C ALA A 50 -25.84 6.42 9.51
N THR A 51 -26.48 7.54 9.17
CA THR A 51 -27.95 7.57 9.14
C THR A 51 -28.40 6.75 7.94
N VAL A 52 -28.85 5.53 8.20
CA VAL A 52 -29.37 4.62 7.18
C VAL A 52 -30.80 5.05 6.89
N VAL A 53 -31.12 5.10 5.60
CA VAL A 53 -32.46 5.44 5.12
C VAL A 53 -33.05 4.15 4.58
N VAL A 54 -34.01 3.60 5.32
CA VAL A 54 -34.72 2.38 4.95
C VAL A 54 -36.02 2.79 4.27
N GLU A 55 -36.15 2.40 3.02
CA GLU A 55 -37.36 2.53 2.22
C GLU A 55 -38.27 1.31 2.44
N TYR A 56 -39.56 1.58 2.56
CA TYR A 56 -40.59 0.57 2.36
C TYR A 56 -41.73 1.11 1.51
N ASP A 57 -42.43 0.20 0.83
CA ASP A 57 -43.58 0.49 -0.01
C ASP A 57 -44.90 0.46 0.78
N ALA A 58 -45.94 1.14 0.30
CA ALA A 58 -47.17 1.40 1.06
C ALA A 58 -48.07 0.17 1.39
N TRP A 59 -47.72 -1.05 0.97
CA TRP A 59 -48.49 -2.26 1.28
C TRP A 59 -48.03 -2.93 2.59
N ALA A 60 -48.88 -3.81 3.14
CA ALA A 60 -48.75 -4.26 4.53
C ALA A 60 -47.47 -5.06 4.81
N SER A 61 -47.07 -5.98 3.94
CA SER A 61 -45.84 -6.79 4.11
C SER A 61 -44.57 -5.92 4.09
N ALA A 62 -44.46 -4.99 3.14
CA ALA A 62 -43.33 -4.07 3.06
C ALA A 62 -43.26 -3.17 4.30
N ASN A 63 -44.42 -2.70 4.79
CA ASN A 63 -44.50 -1.92 6.01
C ASN A 63 -43.94 -2.70 7.22
N LEU A 64 -44.38 -3.95 7.41
CA LEU A 64 -43.92 -4.81 8.50
C LEU A 64 -42.43 -5.13 8.41
N THR A 65 -41.91 -5.50 7.23
CA THR A 65 -40.48 -5.79 7.06
C THR A 65 -39.60 -4.55 7.25
N GLY A 66 -40.07 -3.39 6.81
CA GLY A 66 -39.43 -2.09 7.04
C GLY A 66 -39.32 -1.77 8.55
N TYR A 67 -40.42 -1.90 9.30
CA TYR A 67 -40.43 -1.67 10.75
C TYR A 67 -39.56 -2.68 11.50
N VAL A 68 -39.61 -3.97 11.16
CA VAL A 68 -38.76 -4.98 11.80
C VAL A 68 -37.28 -4.63 11.61
N SER A 69 -36.90 -4.30 10.37
CA SER A 69 -35.52 -3.93 10.04
C SER A 69 -35.07 -2.68 10.80
N ALA A 70 -35.91 -1.64 10.82
CA ALA A 70 -35.60 -0.38 11.49
C ALA A 70 -35.48 -0.52 13.01
N LEU A 71 -36.35 -1.32 13.64
CA LEU A 71 -36.31 -1.58 15.08
C LEU A 71 -35.04 -2.32 15.48
N LEU A 72 -34.64 -3.37 14.74
CA LEU A 72 -33.43 -4.13 15.03
C LEU A 72 -32.15 -3.29 14.84
N LEU A 73 -32.05 -2.56 13.73
CA LEU A 73 -30.93 -1.66 13.46
C LEU A 73 -30.79 -0.58 14.55
N LYS A 74 -31.90 0.05 14.94
CA LYS A 74 -31.90 1.15 15.92
C LYS A 74 -31.68 0.67 17.35
N GLN A 75 -32.41 -0.34 17.79
CA GLN A 75 -32.45 -0.74 19.22
C GLN A 75 -31.43 -1.84 19.57
N VAL A 76 -30.98 -2.66 18.61
CA VAL A 76 -29.94 -3.69 18.85
C VAL A 76 -28.57 -3.20 18.40
N MET A 77 -28.46 -2.71 17.15
CA MET A 77 -27.17 -2.33 16.57
C MET A 77 -26.76 -0.88 16.86
N GLY A 78 -27.66 -0.04 17.38
CA GLY A 78 -27.39 1.37 17.70
C GLY A 78 -27.22 2.27 16.47
N VAL A 79 -27.72 1.84 15.30
CA VAL A 79 -27.63 2.59 14.04
C VAL A 79 -28.75 3.63 13.98
N ASN A 80 -28.44 4.86 13.54
CA ASN A 80 -29.46 5.85 13.26
C ASN A 80 -30.23 5.46 12.00
N VAL A 81 -31.56 5.31 12.11
CA VAL A 81 -32.41 4.90 10.99
C VAL A 81 -33.48 5.94 10.72
N LYS A 82 -33.62 6.34 9.46
CA LYS A 82 -34.79 7.04 8.92
C LYS A 82 -35.62 6.05 8.13
N LEU A 83 -36.85 5.81 8.57
CA LEU A 83 -37.80 4.94 7.88
C LEU A 83 -38.68 5.82 6.97
N MET A 84 -38.62 5.58 5.66
CA MET A 84 -39.28 6.39 4.63
C MET A 84 -40.31 5.57 3.87
N GLU A 85 -41.55 6.05 3.86
CA GLU A 85 -42.60 5.49 3.03
C GLU A 85 -42.63 6.18 1.66
N TYR A 86 -42.59 5.37 0.60
CA TYR A 86 -42.88 5.81 -0.76
C TYR A 86 -44.10 5.05 -1.30
N PRO A 87 -45.14 5.76 -1.77
CA PRO A 87 -46.29 5.11 -2.39
C PRO A 87 -45.88 4.55 -3.76
N GLY A 88 -45.52 3.27 -3.77
CA GLY A 88 -45.22 2.52 -4.97
C GLY A 88 -43.73 2.44 -5.33
N SER A 89 -43.43 1.43 -6.15
CA SER A 89 -42.09 0.87 -6.24
C SER A 89 -41.36 1.19 -7.56
N ARG A 90 -41.86 2.17 -8.32
CA ARG A 90 -41.43 2.51 -9.70
C ARG A 90 -40.01 3.10 -9.76
N ASN A 91 -39.66 3.94 -8.79
CA ASN A 91 -38.38 4.67 -8.75
C ASN A 91 -37.39 4.14 -7.71
N THR A 92 -37.68 2.98 -7.09
CA THR A 92 -36.85 2.40 -6.03
C THR A 92 -35.40 2.21 -6.46
N TYR A 93 -35.13 1.65 -7.65
CA TYR A 93 -33.76 1.47 -8.15
C TYR A 93 -33.00 2.79 -8.35
N VAL A 94 -33.70 3.85 -8.78
CA VAL A 94 -33.10 5.18 -8.96
C VAL A 94 -32.70 5.77 -7.61
N ARG A 95 -33.60 5.75 -6.63
CA ARG A 95 -33.35 6.25 -5.28
C ARG A 95 -32.27 5.46 -4.53
N ASN A 96 -32.17 4.15 -4.77
CA ASN A 96 -31.08 3.34 -4.24
C ASN A 96 -29.75 3.66 -4.93
N ALA A 97 -29.74 3.92 -6.25
CA ALA A 97 -28.53 4.23 -6.99
C ALA A 97 -27.93 5.60 -6.61
N ASP A 98 -28.77 6.63 -6.47
CA ASP A 98 -28.34 7.99 -6.12
C ASP A 98 -28.07 8.18 -4.61
N GLY A 99 -28.52 7.25 -3.78
CA GLY A 99 -28.32 7.27 -2.32
C GLY A 99 -29.38 8.05 -1.54
N THR A 100 -30.47 8.48 -2.20
CA THR A 100 -31.66 9.05 -1.54
C THR A 100 -32.23 8.07 -0.52
N VAL A 101 -32.25 6.79 -0.88
CA VAL A 101 -32.52 5.69 0.05
C VAL A 101 -31.33 4.72 0.04
N HIS A 102 -31.04 4.12 1.18
CA HIS A 102 -29.90 3.23 1.31
C HIS A 102 -30.31 1.77 1.06
N VAL A 103 -31.52 1.37 1.49
CA VAL A 103 -32.03 0.00 1.36
C VAL A 103 -33.53 0.01 1.12
N ASN A 104 -34.01 -0.83 0.20
CA ASN A 104 -35.42 -1.25 0.14
C ASN A 104 -35.47 -2.75 0.47
N VAL A 105 -36.33 -3.12 1.42
CA VAL A 105 -36.39 -4.45 2.01
C VAL A 105 -37.27 -5.42 1.21
N GLU A 106 -38.18 -4.93 0.37
CA GLU A 106 -39.14 -5.76 -0.35
C GLU A 106 -39.35 -5.28 -1.78
N VAL A 107 -38.57 -5.85 -2.71
CA VAL A 107 -38.64 -5.54 -4.14
C VAL A 107 -39.21 -6.71 -4.93
N TRP A 108 -40.24 -6.41 -5.70
CA TRP A 108 -40.91 -7.31 -6.65
C TRP A 108 -40.17 -7.29 -7.99
N PRO A 109 -39.57 -8.41 -8.43
CA PRO A 109 -38.64 -8.42 -9.55
C PRO A 109 -39.30 -8.53 -10.94
N ALA A 110 -40.50 -9.12 -11.08
CA ALA A 110 -41.03 -9.51 -12.40
C ALA A 110 -41.19 -8.32 -13.37
N SER A 111 -41.67 -7.19 -12.87
CA SER A 111 -41.85 -5.96 -13.66
C SER A 111 -40.59 -5.08 -13.77
N LYS A 112 -39.47 -5.51 -13.19
CA LYS A 112 -38.26 -4.67 -13.00
C LYS A 112 -36.96 -5.29 -13.50
N PHE A 113 -37.03 -6.37 -14.28
CA PHE A 113 -35.85 -7.05 -14.79
C PHE A 113 -34.90 -6.13 -15.58
N ALA A 114 -35.44 -5.22 -16.40
CA ALA A 114 -34.64 -4.22 -17.11
C ALA A 114 -33.90 -3.26 -16.16
N LEU A 115 -34.56 -2.83 -15.08
CA LEU A 115 -33.95 -1.97 -14.06
C LEU A 115 -32.89 -2.72 -13.26
N TYR A 116 -33.13 -3.99 -12.92
CA TYR A 116 -32.16 -4.84 -12.25
C TYR A 116 -30.89 -5.01 -13.10
N ASN A 117 -31.04 -5.35 -14.38
CA ASN A 117 -29.89 -5.49 -15.28
C ASN A 117 -29.10 -4.19 -15.42
N LYS A 118 -29.79 -3.05 -15.54
CA LYS A 118 -29.14 -1.74 -15.62
C LYS A 118 -28.39 -1.41 -14.32
N TYR A 119 -29.08 -1.32 -13.19
CA TYR A 119 -28.50 -0.75 -11.97
C TYR A 119 -27.64 -1.72 -11.14
N VAL A 120 -27.93 -3.02 -11.21
CA VAL A 120 -27.21 -4.05 -10.45
C VAL A 120 -26.09 -4.69 -11.27
N ARG A 121 -26.37 -5.09 -12.52
CA ARG A 121 -25.37 -5.80 -13.34
C ARG A 121 -24.46 -4.88 -14.15
N GLN A 122 -25.00 -3.83 -14.76
CA GLN A 122 -24.22 -2.93 -15.64
C GLN A 122 -23.58 -1.78 -14.86
N ASP A 123 -24.38 -0.94 -14.21
CA ASP A 123 -23.92 0.29 -13.55
C ASP A 123 -23.26 0.02 -12.19
N GLN A 124 -23.60 -1.12 -11.54
CA GLN A 124 -23.12 -1.52 -10.22
C GLN A 124 -23.33 -0.45 -9.12
N THR A 125 -24.31 0.43 -9.29
CA THR A 125 -24.69 1.46 -8.30
C THR A 125 -25.65 0.92 -7.25
N VAL A 126 -26.37 -0.15 -7.58
CA VAL A 126 -27.28 -0.87 -6.67
C VAL A 126 -26.73 -2.29 -6.46
N GLU A 127 -26.86 -2.77 -5.24
CA GLU A 127 -26.44 -4.10 -4.82
C GLU A 127 -27.65 -4.98 -4.54
N ASP A 128 -27.63 -6.21 -5.05
CA ASP A 128 -28.57 -7.27 -4.65
C ASP A 128 -28.17 -7.83 -3.27
N LEU A 129 -29.02 -7.60 -2.27
CA LEU A 129 -28.82 -8.06 -0.89
C LEU A 129 -29.43 -9.46 -0.65
N GLY A 130 -29.95 -10.11 -1.70
CA GLY A 130 -30.47 -11.46 -1.69
C GLY A 130 -31.97 -11.54 -1.44
N LEU A 131 -32.46 -12.79 -1.36
CA LEU A 131 -33.88 -13.10 -1.15
C LEU A 131 -34.36 -12.65 0.24
N LEU A 132 -35.59 -12.15 0.31
CA LEU A 132 -36.25 -11.76 1.55
C LEU A 132 -36.76 -12.98 2.35
N GLY A 133 -37.03 -14.10 1.69
CA GLY A 133 -37.30 -15.41 2.30
C GLY A 133 -38.72 -15.96 2.10
N TYR A 134 -39.69 -15.13 1.72
CA TYR A 134 -41.01 -15.54 1.24
C TYR A 134 -41.22 -15.10 -0.20
N PHE A 135 -42.23 -15.68 -0.84
CA PHE A 135 -42.61 -15.40 -2.21
C PHE A 135 -43.96 -14.69 -2.25
N SER A 136 -44.17 -13.92 -3.32
CA SER A 136 -45.48 -13.43 -3.67
C SER A 136 -46.09 -14.27 -4.78
N LYS A 137 -47.41 -14.36 -4.76
CA LYS A 137 -48.20 -15.02 -5.80
C LYS A 137 -49.55 -14.33 -5.91
N ILE A 138 -49.90 -13.94 -7.13
CA ILE A 138 -51.27 -13.58 -7.49
C ILE A 138 -52.02 -14.88 -7.78
N SER A 139 -53.25 -14.99 -7.28
CA SER A 139 -54.06 -16.18 -7.53
C SER A 139 -55.55 -15.92 -7.36
N TRP A 140 -56.33 -16.94 -7.67
CA TRP A 140 -57.73 -17.02 -7.28
C TRP A 140 -57.86 -17.72 -5.93
N TYR A 141 -58.75 -17.19 -5.10
CA TYR A 141 -58.98 -17.70 -3.75
C TYR A 141 -60.46 -18.02 -3.55
N ILE A 142 -60.71 -19.08 -2.79
CA ILE A 142 -62.02 -19.46 -2.28
C ILE A 142 -61.98 -19.59 -0.76
N ASN A 143 -63.05 -19.23 -0.06
CA ASN A 143 -63.18 -19.47 1.38
C ASN A 143 -63.00 -20.96 1.70
N THR A 144 -62.06 -21.33 2.56
CA THR A 144 -61.79 -22.75 2.88
C THR A 144 -62.99 -23.41 3.55
N ASN A 145 -63.78 -22.65 4.31
CA ASN A 145 -64.93 -23.13 5.06
C ASN A 145 -66.01 -23.79 4.18
N ILE A 146 -66.19 -23.37 2.91
CA ILE A 146 -67.16 -24.05 2.02
C ILE A 146 -66.66 -25.42 1.57
N ALA A 147 -65.35 -25.55 1.34
CA ALA A 147 -64.72 -26.82 0.98
C ALA A 147 -64.75 -27.80 2.15
N ASP A 148 -64.44 -27.32 3.36
CA ASP A 148 -64.50 -28.12 4.60
C ASP A 148 -65.94 -28.62 4.87
N ALA A 149 -66.96 -27.79 4.58
CA ALA A 149 -68.37 -28.17 4.73
C ALA A 149 -68.86 -29.17 3.68
N ASN A 150 -68.16 -29.30 2.54
CA ASN A 150 -68.59 -30.12 1.40
C ASN A 150 -67.41 -30.97 0.85
N PRO A 151 -66.90 -31.94 1.64
CA PRO A 151 -65.63 -32.63 1.34
C PRO A 151 -65.67 -33.55 0.11
N THR A 152 -66.85 -33.86 -0.43
CA THR A 152 -67.02 -34.67 -1.64
C THR A 152 -66.90 -33.87 -2.93
N LEU A 153 -66.88 -32.53 -2.83
CA LEU A 153 -66.76 -31.63 -3.96
C LEU A 153 -65.38 -30.97 -3.96
N ILE A 154 -64.84 -30.76 -5.16
CA ILE A 154 -63.54 -30.11 -5.34
C ILE A 154 -63.81 -28.64 -5.63
N PHE A 155 -63.36 -27.75 -4.76
CA PHE A 155 -63.56 -26.30 -4.90
C PHE A 155 -62.29 -25.54 -5.31
N ASP A 156 -61.13 -26.16 -5.17
CA ASP A 156 -59.81 -25.59 -5.37
C ASP A 156 -59.23 -25.91 -6.76
N SER A 157 -60.06 -26.33 -7.72
CA SER A 157 -59.65 -26.60 -9.10
C SER A 157 -60.47 -25.75 -10.07
N TRP A 158 -59.79 -25.13 -11.04
CA TRP A 158 -60.48 -24.31 -12.04
C TRP A 158 -61.56 -25.08 -12.81
N ARG A 159 -61.38 -26.39 -13.02
CA ARG A 159 -62.31 -27.27 -13.74
C ARG A 159 -63.66 -27.36 -13.05
N SER A 160 -63.70 -27.18 -11.74
CA SER A 160 -64.91 -27.24 -10.94
C SER A 160 -65.90 -26.13 -11.29
N PHE A 161 -65.42 -24.98 -11.79
CA PHE A 161 -66.27 -23.87 -12.24
C PHE A 161 -66.97 -24.12 -13.59
N GLN A 162 -66.86 -25.33 -14.14
CA GLN A 162 -67.69 -25.81 -15.25
C GLN A 162 -68.86 -26.67 -14.76
N GLN A 163 -68.81 -27.15 -13.51
CA GLN A 163 -69.76 -28.10 -12.95
C GLN A 163 -70.91 -27.39 -12.20
N PRO A 164 -72.18 -27.65 -12.54
CA PRO A 164 -73.33 -27.05 -11.84
C PRO A 164 -73.36 -27.34 -10.34
N ALA A 165 -72.92 -28.54 -9.92
CA ALA A 165 -72.88 -28.95 -8.52
C ALA A 165 -72.02 -28.03 -7.66
N VAL A 166 -70.92 -27.50 -8.20
CA VAL A 166 -70.03 -26.56 -7.51
C VAL A 166 -70.51 -25.13 -7.66
N LEU A 167 -70.95 -24.74 -8.87
CA LEU A 167 -71.45 -23.38 -9.16
C LEU A 167 -72.65 -22.99 -8.27
N ASN A 168 -73.52 -23.93 -7.89
CA ASN A 168 -74.67 -23.63 -7.06
C ASN A 168 -74.34 -23.09 -5.65
N PHE A 169 -73.11 -23.23 -5.19
CA PHE A 169 -72.67 -22.65 -3.92
C PHE A 169 -72.23 -21.18 -4.03
N PHE A 170 -72.05 -20.63 -5.22
CA PHE A 170 -71.59 -19.25 -5.42
C PHE A 170 -72.76 -18.29 -5.66
N PRO A 171 -72.58 -16.97 -5.45
CA PRO A 171 -73.64 -15.99 -5.65
C PRO A 171 -74.12 -15.95 -7.10
N ALA A 172 -75.44 -15.83 -7.27
CA ALA A 172 -76.04 -15.62 -8.58
C ALA A 172 -75.62 -14.26 -9.15
N VAL A 173 -75.48 -14.17 -10.47
CA VAL A 173 -75.07 -12.94 -11.15
C VAL A 173 -76.06 -11.82 -10.85
N GLY A 174 -75.58 -10.71 -10.29
CA GLY A 174 -76.39 -9.54 -9.97
C GLY A 174 -76.62 -9.32 -8.48
N THR A 175 -76.07 -10.19 -7.62
CA THR A 175 -76.28 -10.14 -6.17
C THR A 175 -75.27 -9.23 -5.48
N THR A 176 -74.02 -9.17 -5.95
CA THR A 176 -72.99 -8.31 -5.35
C THR A 176 -73.01 -6.90 -5.91
N THR A 177 -72.86 -5.91 -5.01
CA THR A 177 -72.80 -4.51 -5.40
C THR A 177 -71.47 -4.18 -6.10
N ARG A 178 -71.56 -3.67 -7.34
CA ARG A 178 -70.41 -3.27 -8.16
C ARG A 178 -69.75 -1.98 -7.64
N GLY A 179 -68.45 -1.87 -7.85
CA GLY A 179 -67.66 -0.66 -7.66
C GLY A 179 -67.91 0.38 -8.74
N ARG A 180 -67.58 1.62 -8.42
CA ARG A 180 -67.67 2.77 -9.32
C ARG A 180 -66.40 3.61 -9.18
N ASN A 181 -66.01 4.28 -10.25
CA ASN A 181 -64.97 5.30 -10.23
C ASN A 181 -65.41 6.49 -9.36
N ALA A 182 -64.47 7.38 -9.03
CA ALA A 182 -64.75 8.59 -8.25
C ALA A 182 -65.79 9.53 -8.92
N ASP A 183 -65.92 9.47 -10.24
CA ASP A 183 -66.91 10.20 -11.03
C ASP A 183 -68.29 9.51 -11.10
N GLY A 184 -68.45 8.35 -10.44
CA GLY A 184 -69.68 7.56 -10.43
C GLY A 184 -69.84 6.59 -11.61
N SER A 185 -68.93 6.60 -12.58
CA SER A 185 -68.94 5.67 -13.72
C SER A 185 -68.64 4.23 -13.28
N LEU A 186 -69.14 3.24 -14.05
CA LEU A 186 -68.90 1.82 -13.76
C LEU A 186 -67.45 1.44 -14.08
N LEU A 187 -66.87 0.53 -13.30
CA LEU A 187 -65.47 0.09 -13.49
C LEU A 187 -65.29 -0.76 -14.76
N CYS A 188 -66.33 -1.46 -15.22
CA CYS A 188 -66.38 -2.17 -16.50
C CYS A 188 -67.18 -1.33 -17.50
N THR A 189 -66.55 -0.92 -18.59
CA THR A 189 -67.21 -0.23 -19.71
C THR A 189 -66.88 -0.92 -21.03
N PRO A 190 -67.75 -0.86 -22.05
CA PRO A 190 -67.46 -1.42 -23.38
C PRO A 190 -66.16 -0.91 -24.00
N ASP A 191 -65.76 0.34 -23.67
CA ASP A 191 -64.49 0.93 -24.10
C ASP A 191 -63.28 0.26 -23.45
N LYS A 192 -63.45 -0.33 -22.26
CA LYS A 192 -62.39 -1.05 -21.54
C LYS A 192 -62.28 -2.49 -22.04
N TYR A 193 -63.39 -3.22 -22.07
CA TYR A 193 -63.47 -4.57 -22.63
C TYR A 193 -64.78 -4.75 -23.42
N SER A 194 -64.71 -5.38 -24.59
CA SER A 194 -65.87 -5.57 -25.48
C SER A 194 -67.01 -6.40 -24.87
N PHE A 195 -66.72 -7.20 -23.83
CA PHE A 195 -67.71 -8.02 -23.12
C PHE A 195 -68.26 -7.37 -21.83
N CYS A 196 -67.91 -6.11 -21.55
CA CYS A 196 -68.58 -5.35 -20.51
C CYS A 196 -70.01 -5.01 -20.95
N ASN A 197 -71.01 -5.38 -20.15
CA ASN A 197 -72.39 -5.01 -20.41
C ASN A 197 -72.74 -3.62 -19.84
N SER A 198 -73.92 -3.09 -20.20
CA SER A 198 -74.42 -1.79 -19.71
C SER A 198 -74.63 -1.73 -18.19
N GLU A 199 -74.65 -2.87 -17.52
CA GLU A 199 -74.82 -2.97 -16.06
C GLU A 199 -73.48 -3.01 -15.30
N GLY A 200 -72.35 -3.00 -16.02
CA GLY A 200 -71.00 -2.96 -15.46
C GLY A 200 -70.40 -4.31 -15.08
N TYR A 201 -70.92 -5.41 -15.63
CA TYR A 201 -70.36 -6.75 -15.50
C TYR A 201 -69.56 -7.11 -16.75
N TYR A 202 -68.44 -7.83 -16.60
CA TYR A 202 -67.82 -8.53 -17.72
C TYR A 202 -68.52 -9.87 -17.92
N VAL A 203 -69.27 -10.01 -19.01
CA VAL A 203 -70.10 -11.17 -19.31
C VAL A 203 -69.53 -11.92 -20.52
N PRO A 204 -68.76 -12.99 -20.31
CA PRO A 204 -68.15 -13.72 -21.43
C PRO A 204 -69.23 -14.44 -22.27
N PRO A 205 -68.96 -14.78 -23.54
CA PRO A 205 -69.93 -15.37 -24.47
C PRO A 205 -70.69 -16.58 -23.90
N GLN A 206 -70.02 -17.45 -23.13
CA GLN A 206 -70.63 -18.61 -22.49
C GLN A 206 -71.65 -18.29 -21.38
N CYS A 207 -71.76 -17.03 -20.98
CA CYS A 207 -72.69 -16.52 -19.96
C CYS A 207 -73.68 -15.48 -20.50
N GLN A 208 -73.80 -15.33 -21.81
CA GLN A 208 -74.71 -14.36 -22.44
C GLN A 208 -76.12 -14.94 -22.67
N GLY A 209 -77.10 -14.05 -22.83
CA GLY A 209 -78.50 -14.42 -23.06
C GLY A 209 -79.07 -15.32 -21.97
N ASN A 210 -79.77 -16.38 -22.37
CA ASN A 210 -80.43 -17.32 -21.45
C ASN A 210 -79.44 -18.14 -20.59
N LEU A 211 -78.15 -18.17 -20.95
CA LEU A 211 -77.13 -18.90 -20.20
C LEU A 211 -76.63 -18.13 -18.97
N ARG A 212 -76.94 -16.82 -18.86
CA ARG A 212 -76.49 -15.96 -17.75
C ARG A 212 -76.90 -16.49 -16.37
N SER A 213 -78.08 -17.10 -16.25
CA SER A 213 -78.59 -17.68 -15.00
C SER A 213 -77.80 -18.91 -14.53
N THR A 214 -77.09 -19.58 -15.46
CA THR A 214 -76.26 -20.76 -15.15
C THR A 214 -74.85 -20.39 -14.69
N CYS A 215 -74.46 -19.12 -14.84
CA CYS A 215 -73.17 -18.60 -14.43
C CYS A 215 -73.20 -18.03 -13.01
N ARG A 216 -72.01 -17.81 -12.44
CA ARG A 216 -71.83 -17.30 -11.07
C ARG A 216 -70.85 -16.15 -11.02
N GLU A 217 -70.92 -15.39 -9.94
CA GLU A 217 -70.05 -14.24 -9.75
C GLU A 217 -68.61 -14.67 -9.47
N TYR A 218 -67.68 -14.00 -10.13
CA TYR A 218 -66.26 -13.99 -9.82
C TYR A 218 -65.88 -12.58 -9.38
N TRP A 219 -65.26 -12.44 -8.22
CA TRP A 219 -65.03 -11.13 -7.61
C TRP A 219 -63.64 -10.59 -7.94
N HIS A 220 -63.58 -9.33 -8.34
CA HIS A 220 -62.33 -8.63 -8.67
C HIS A 220 -62.31 -7.24 -8.01
N PRO A 221 -61.18 -6.76 -7.46
CA PRO A 221 -61.13 -5.45 -6.80
C PRO A 221 -61.26 -4.31 -7.80
N ASP A 222 -60.41 -4.26 -8.83
CA ASP A 222 -60.43 -3.22 -9.87
C ASP A 222 -59.81 -3.74 -11.17
N PRO A 223 -60.37 -3.44 -12.36
CA PRO A 223 -59.83 -3.93 -13.62
C PRO A 223 -58.43 -3.39 -14.01
N SER A 224 -57.83 -2.49 -13.22
CA SER A 224 -56.42 -2.08 -13.38
C SER A 224 -55.41 -3.12 -12.87
N TYR A 225 -55.84 -4.06 -12.02
CA TYR A 225 -54.97 -5.13 -11.51
C TYR A 225 -55.02 -6.35 -12.45
N SER A 226 -53.86 -6.83 -12.91
CA SER A 226 -53.76 -7.94 -13.89
C SER A 226 -54.66 -7.74 -15.12
N GLN A 227 -54.51 -6.57 -15.77
CA GLN A 227 -55.40 -6.09 -16.82
C GLN A 227 -55.66 -7.16 -17.90
N GLY A 228 -56.93 -7.56 -18.03
CA GLY A 228 -57.42 -8.49 -19.03
C GLY A 228 -57.12 -9.96 -18.76
N GLU A 229 -56.27 -10.27 -17.77
CA GLU A 229 -55.81 -11.63 -17.56
C GLU A 229 -56.91 -12.54 -16.99
N ASN A 230 -57.67 -12.06 -16.00
CA ASN A 230 -58.74 -12.84 -15.37
C ASN A 230 -59.89 -13.09 -16.33
N GLU A 231 -60.24 -12.04 -17.07
CA GLU A 231 -61.27 -12.03 -18.10
C GLU A 231 -60.91 -13.02 -19.23
N GLN A 232 -59.65 -12.99 -19.67
CA GLN A 232 -59.15 -13.90 -20.69
C GLN A 232 -59.03 -15.34 -20.17
N ARG A 233 -58.65 -15.57 -18.90
CA ARG A 233 -58.65 -16.93 -18.30
C ARG A 233 -60.04 -17.53 -18.23
N ILE A 234 -61.02 -16.75 -17.77
CA ILE A 234 -62.43 -17.16 -17.72
C ILE A 234 -62.93 -17.51 -19.13
N LEU A 235 -62.57 -16.70 -20.13
CA LEU A 235 -62.92 -16.94 -21.52
C LEU A 235 -62.25 -18.20 -22.09
N SER A 236 -60.92 -18.29 -22.01
CA SER A 236 -60.11 -19.35 -22.63
C SER A 236 -60.36 -20.73 -22.01
N LEU A 237 -60.63 -20.79 -20.70
CA LEU A 237 -60.96 -22.03 -20.00
C LEU A 237 -62.45 -22.37 -20.06
N GLY A 238 -63.29 -21.54 -20.69
CA GLY A 238 -64.73 -21.77 -20.81
C GLY A 238 -65.45 -21.83 -19.46
N LEU A 239 -65.03 -21.02 -18.48
CA LEU A 239 -65.61 -21.04 -17.14
C LEU A 239 -66.96 -20.33 -17.14
N LYS A 240 -67.90 -20.84 -16.34
CA LYS A 240 -69.25 -20.25 -16.19
C LYS A 240 -69.24 -19.16 -15.11
N LEU A 241 -68.37 -18.18 -15.27
CA LEU A 241 -68.14 -17.09 -14.32
C LEU A 241 -68.35 -15.73 -14.99
N VAL A 242 -68.89 -14.77 -14.23
CA VAL A 242 -69.09 -13.37 -14.62
C VAL A 242 -68.27 -12.50 -13.68
N VAL A 243 -67.38 -11.66 -14.21
CA VAL A 243 -66.52 -10.81 -13.36
C VAL A 243 -67.31 -9.63 -12.83
N VAL A 244 -67.28 -9.48 -11.51
CA VAL A 244 -67.84 -8.36 -10.77
C VAL A 244 -66.69 -7.56 -10.19
N TYR A 245 -66.50 -6.33 -10.68
CA TYR A 245 -65.55 -5.40 -10.06
C TYR A 245 -66.22 -4.72 -8.87
N ILE A 246 -65.70 -4.94 -7.67
CA ILE A 246 -66.33 -4.51 -6.40
C ILE A 246 -65.83 -3.13 -5.95
N GLY A 247 -64.61 -2.74 -6.37
CA GLY A 247 -63.89 -1.57 -5.85
C GLY A 247 -62.98 -1.97 -4.68
N LEU A 248 -61.73 -1.46 -4.68
CA LEU A 248 -60.71 -1.80 -3.70
C LEU A 248 -61.12 -1.44 -2.25
N ASP A 249 -61.88 -0.35 -2.10
CA ASP A 249 -62.39 0.18 -0.83
C ASP A 249 -63.32 -0.78 -0.09
N ARG A 250 -64.06 -1.63 -0.82
CA ARG A 250 -65.05 -2.57 -0.25
C ARG A 250 -64.67 -4.03 -0.45
N PHE A 251 -63.79 -4.33 -1.39
CA PHE A 251 -63.44 -5.70 -1.75
C PHE A 251 -62.91 -6.47 -0.53
N GLU A 252 -62.00 -5.88 0.25
CA GLU A 252 -61.44 -6.54 1.43
C GLU A 252 -62.52 -6.96 2.43
N ASP A 253 -63.44 -6.04 2.76
CA ASP A 253 -64.49 -6.30 3.75
C ASP A 253 -65.47 -7.38 3.26
N ILE A 254 -65.89 -7.31 2.00
CA ILE A 254 -66.82 -8.28 1.40
C ILE A 254 -66.16 -9.67 1.33
N PHE A 255 -64.91 -9.73 0.90
CA PHE A 255 -64.19 -10.99 0.77
C PHE A 255 -63.91 -11.61 2.15
N ALA A 256 -63.59 -10.78 3.15
CA ALA A 256 -63.40 -11.20 4.55
C ALA A 256 -64.70 -11.73 5.20
N GLN A 257 -65.85 -11.12 4.88
CA GLN A 257 -67.16 -11.61 5.32
C GLN A 257 -67.47 -12.98 4.72
N CYS A 258 -67.22 -13.15 3.42
CA CYS A 258 -67.40 -14.44 2.76
C CYS A 258 -66.45 -15.53 3.29
N ALA A 259 -65.21 -15.17 3.64
CA ALA A 259 -64.22 -16.11 4.19
C ALA A 259 -64.73 -16.90 5.40
N GLN A 260 -65.66 -16.31 6.15
CA GLN A 260 -66.24 -16.88 7.38
C GLN A 260 -67.48 -17.75 7.10
N GLN A 261 -67.99 -17.78 5.88
CA GLN A 261 -69.22 -18.49 5.52
C GLN A 261 -68.95 -19.96 5.16
N SER A 262 -69.87 -20.84 5.55
CA SER A 262 -69.87 -22.26 5.18
C SER A 262 -71.09 -22.68 4.35
N ALA A 263 -72.11 -21.82 4.26
CA ALA A 263 -73.33 -22.09 3.50
C ALA A 263 -73.20 -21.72 2.01
N TYR A 264 -72.30 -20.81 1.68
CA TYR A 264 -72.01 -20.39 0.31
C TYR A 264 -70.51 -20.09 0.16
N GLY A 265 -70.04 -20.13 -1.09
CA GLY A 265 -68.67 -19.84 -1.46
C GLY A 265 -68.51 -18.50 -2.17
N CYS A 266 -67.30 -17.95 -2.20
CA CYS A 266 -66.92 -16.86 -3.10
C CYS A 266 -65.60 -17.21 -3.77
N VAL A 267 -65.46 -16.87 -5.05
CA VAL A 267 -64.21 -17.00 -5.79
C VAL A 267 -63.78 -15.63 -6.27
N GLY A 268 -62.53 -15.26 -6.03
CA GLY A 268 -62.05 -13.94 -6.42
C GLY A 268 -60.54 -13.81 -6.55
N TYR A 269 -60.15 -12.75 -7.24
CA TYR A 269 -58.77 -12.34 -7.46
C TYR A 269 -58.15 -11.76 -6.19
N TRP A 270 -56.99 -12.27 -5.77
CA TRP A 270 -56.17 -11.62 -4.75
C TRP A 270 -54.69 -11.98 -4.88
N TRP A 271 -53.85 -11.45 -4.00
CA TRP A 271 -52.42 -11.76 -3.97
C TRP A 271 -51.93 -12.08 -2.57
N LYS A 272 -50.87 -12.88 -2.51
CA LYS A 272 -50.09 -13.14 -1.30
C LYS A 272 -48.66 -12.64 -1.42
N PRO A 273 -48.01 -12.25 -0.31
CA PRO A 273 -48.59 -12.13 1.03
C PRO A 273 -49.41 -10.84 1.19
N GLU A 274 -50.55 -10.93 1.87
CA GLU A 274 -51.41 -9.77 2.15
C GLU A 274 -52.27 -10.04 3.40
N GLN A 275 -52.81 -8.98 4.01
CA GLN A 275 -53.52 -9.04 5.29
C GLN A 275 -54.74 -9.98 5.29
N ILE A 276 -55.60 -9.94 4.28
CA ILE A 276 -56.89 -10.66 4.28
C ILE A 276 -56.73 -12.19 4.20
N ILE A 277 -55.90 -12.66 3.27
CA ILE A 277 -55.59 -14.09 3.10
C ILE A 277 -54.70 -14.64 4.21
N SER A 278 -54.11 -13.78 5.04
CA SER A 278 -53.37 -14.18 6.23
C SER A 278 -54.27 -14.23 7.47
N ALA A 279 -55.26 -13.33 7.55
CA ALA A 279 -56.21 -13.25 8.67
C ALA A 279 -57.36 -14.27 8.57
N TYR A 280 -57.73 -14.68 7.36
CA TYR A 280 -58.84 -15.59 7.11
C TYR A 280 -58.40 -16.83 6.33
N ARG A 281 -59.18 -17.90 6.43
CA ARG A 281 -58.90 -19.18 5.77
C ARG A 281 -59.38 -19.16 4.33
N PHE A 282 -58.43 -18.99 3.41
CA PHE A 282 -58.66 -19.13 1.97
C PHE A 282 -57.84 -20.27 1.39
N THR A 283 -58.44 -20.97 0.44
CA THR A 283 -57.81 -21.99 -0.39
C THR A 283 -57.50 -21.39 -1.76
N GLU A 284 -56.27 -21.59 -2.23
CA GLU A 284 -55.85 -21.19 -3.57
C GLU A 284 -56.46 -22.11 -4.62
N VAL A 285 -57.15 -21.56 -5.62
CA VAL A 285 -57.62 -22.31 -6.77
C VAL A 285 -56.45 -22.64 -7.69
N LYS A 286 -56.28 -23.92 -8.01
CA LYS A 286 -55.26 -24.43 -8.90
C LYS A 286 -55.65 -24.20 -10.36
N LEU A 287 -54.85 -23.38 -11.03
CA LEU A 287 -54.82 -23.17 -12.47
C LEU A 287 -53.73 -24.04 -13.12
N ASN A 288 -53.67 -24.11 -14.46
CA ASN A 288 -52.56 -24.80 -15.14
C ASN A 288 -51.25 -24.07 -14.81
N PRO A 289 -50.11 -24.75 -14.59
CA PRO A 289 -48.87 -24.08 -14.20
C PRO A 289 -48.44 -22.99 -15.19
N TYR A 290 -47.84 -21.91 -14.66
CA TYR A 290 -47.20 -20.86 -15.46
C TYR A 290 -46.16 -21.45 -16.42
N THR A 291 -46.17 -21.02 -17.67
CA THR A 291 -45.08 -21.20 -18.64
C THR A 291 -45.00 -19.98 -19.54
N ASP A 292 -43.79 -19.60 -19.96
CA ASP A 292 -43.59 -18.47 -20.89
C ASP A 292 -44.38 -18.67 -22.19
N LEU A 293 -44.38 -19.91 -22.72
CA LEU A 293 -45.16 -20.29 -23.92
C LEU A 293 -46.66 -20.04 -23.79
N CYS A 294 -47.21 -20.14 -22.58
CA CYS A 294 -48.63 -19.85 -22.36
C CYS A 294 -48.89 -18.35 -22.29
N TYR A 295 -48.02 -17.59 -21.60
CA TYR A 295 -48.15 -16.15 -21.49
C TYR A 295 -47.83 -15.41 -22.81
N ASP A 296 -46.97 -15.96 -23.67
CA ASP A 296 -46.65 -15.39 -24.98
C ASP A 296 -47.85 -15.33 -25.93
N LYS A 297 -48.88 -16.14 -25.68
CA LYS A 297 -50.14 -16.11 -26.44
C LYS A 297 -51.09 -15.01 -25.99
N PHE A 298 -50.83 -14.40 -24.83
CA PHE A 298 -51.72 -13.46 -24.20
C PHE A 298 -51.41 -12.02 -24.59
N ASP A 299 -52.39 -11.33 -25.19
CA ASP A 299 -52.35 -9.89 -25.41
C ASP A 299 -53.26 -9.13 -24.41
N PRO A 300 -52.71 -8.40 -23.42
CA PRO A 300 -53.50 -7.68 -22.43
C PRO A 300 -54.35 -6.54 -23.02
N ALA A 301 -54.05 -6.07 -24.24
CA ALA A 301 -54.84 -5.04 -24.90
C ALA A 301 -56.12 -5.58 -25.55
N ASN A 302 -56.20 -6.90 -25.79
CA ASN A 302 -57.22 -7.50 -26.65
C ASN A 302 -57.87 -8.72 -25.98
N VAL A 303 -58.74 -8.50 -24.99
CA VAL A 303 -59.51 -9.59 -24.36
C VAL A 303 -60.62 -10.06 -25.31
N ASN A 304 -60.43 -11.19 -25.99
CA ASN A 304 -61.35 -11.70 -27.01
C ASN A 304 -61.15 -13.20 -27.28
N ALA A 305 -61.95 -13.76 -28.20
CA ALA A 305 -61.92 -15.19 -28.53
C ALA A 305 -60.69 -15.66 -29.32
N THR A 306 -59.92 -14.74 -29.92
CA THR A 306 -58.68 -15.06 -30.65
C THR A 306 -57.43 -14.98 -29.78
N ASN A 307 -57.55 -14.42 -28.58
CA ASN A 307 -56.53 -14.37 -27.55
C ASN A 307 -56.62 -15.63 -26.66
N GLU A 308 -55.54 -16.02 -25.99
CA GLU A 308 -55.52 -17.24 -25.16
C GLU A 308 -54.68 -17.02 -23.90
N LEU A 309 -55.26 -17.31 -22.73
CA LEU A 309 -54.54 -17.40 -21.47
C LEU A 309 -55.17 -18.49 -20.60
N THR A 310 -54.44 -19.58 -20.36
CA THR A 310 -54.98 -20.76 -19.63
C THR A 310 -54.16 -21.14 -18.39
N CYS A 311 -53.00 -20.52 -18.21
CA CYS A 311 -52.08 -20.78 -17.10
C CYS A 311 -52.21 -19.77 -15.97
N ASP A 312 -51.65 -20.18 -14.84
CA ASP A 312 -51.51 -19.45 -13.58
C ASP A 312 -50.41 -18.38 -13.67
N TRP A 313 -50.38 -17.46 -12.71
CA TRP A 313 -49.30 -16.48 -12.58
C TRP A 313 -47.99 -17.14 -12.19
N THR A 314 -46.89 -16.48 -12.54
CA THR A 314 -45.57 -16.84 -12.01
C THR A 314 -45.51 -16.56 -10.51
N ILE A 315 -44.78 -17.40 -9.79
CA ILE A 315 -44.37 -17.11 -8.42
C ILE A 315 -43.21 -16.11 -8.48
N GLU A 316 -43.27 -15.08 -7.63
CA GLU A 316 -42.21 -14.09 -7.52
C GLU A 316 -41.47 -14.26 -6.19
N LEU A 317 -40.16 -14.53 -6.27
CA LEU A 317 -39.29 -14.45 -5.10
C LEU A 317 -38.99 -12.97 -4.84
N LEU A 318 -39.20 -12.51 -3.61
CA LEU A 318 -38.96 -11.12 -3.25
C LEU A 318 -37.50 -10.90 -2.87
N HIS A 319 -36.92 -9.79 -3.33
CA HIS A 319 -35.50 -9.45 -3.12
C HIS A 319 -35.36 -8.20 -2.26
N LYS A 320 -34.21 -8.08 -1.60
CA LYS A 320 -33.76 -6.83 -0.95
C LYS A 320 -32.70 -6.18 -1.84
N ILE A 321 -32.74 -4.86 -1.96
CA ILE A 321 -31.70 -4.12 -2.69
C ILE A 321 -31.13 -2.99 -1.84
N GLY A 322 -29.85 -2.70 -2.03
CA GLY A 322 -29.13 -1.65 -1.32
C GLY A 322 -28.33 -0.75 -2.23
N ASN A 323 -27.93 0.42 -1.74
CA ASN A 323 -26.92 1.23 -2.41
C ASN A 323 -25.57 0.51 -2.36
N ALA A 324 -24.87 0.38 -3.50
CA ALA A 324 -23.64 -0.40 -3.58
C ALA A 324 -22.48 0.17 -2.75
N LYS A 325 -22.46 1.49 -2.48
CA LYS A 325 -21.43 2.11 -1.63
C LYS A 325 -21.62 1.77 -0.15
N MET A 326 -22.78 1.25 0.26
CA MET A 326 -23.07 0.88 1.65
C MET A 326 -22.07 -0.14 2.23
N ARG A 327 -21.53 -1.05 1.42
CA ARG A 327 -20.45 -1.96 1.88
C ARG A 327 -19.19 -1.24 2.33
N GLN A 328 -18.91 -0.05 1.80
CA GLN A 328 -17.69 0.69 2.10
C GLN A 328 -17.85 1.49 3.41
N TRP A 329 -18.99 2.17 3.59
CA TRP A 329 -19.21 3.05 4.74
C TRP A 329 -20.00 2.41 5.90
N ALA A 330 -20.83 1.40 5.64
CA ALA A 330 -21.55 0.61 6.65
C ALA A 330 -21.62 -0.90 6.29
N PRO A 331 -20.47 -1.60 6.25
CA PRO A 331 -20.42 -3.02 5.93
C PRO A 331 -21.30 -3.88 6.85
N HIS A 332 -21.46 -3.49 8.11
CA HIS A 332 -22.33 -4.17 9.07
C HIS A 332 -23.81 -4.06 8.74
N VAL A 333 -24.26 -2.90 8.27
CA VAL A 333 -25.66 -2.70 7.84
C VAL A 333 -25.92 -3.53 6.58
N SER A 334 -24.98 -3.51 5.62
CA SER A 334 -25.06 -4.37 4.43
C SER A 334 -25.14 -5.85 4.81
N ASN A 335 -24.31 -6.31 5.76
CA ASN A 335 -24.34 -7.70 6.22
C ASN A 335 -25.64 -8.06 6.96
N PHE A 336 -26.15 -7.16 7.81
CA PHE A 336 -27.45 -7.33 8.46
C PHE A 336 -28.56 -7.62 7.44
N PHE A 337 -28.68 -6.82 6.37
CA PHE A 337 -29.71 -7.04 5.35
C PHE A 337 -29.49 -8.30 4.50
N ARG A 338 -28.24 -8.73 4.33
CA ARG A 338 -27.92 -10.02 3.69
C ARG A 338 -28.38 -11.21 4.53
N LEU A 339 -28.26 -11.11 5.86
CA LEU A 339 -28.68 -12.16 6.79
C LEU A 339 -30.17 -12.11 7.12
N LEU A 340 -30.81 -10.95 7.03
CA LEU A 340 -32.23 -10.74 7.29
C LEU A 340 -33.10 -11.59 6.37
N THR A 341 -33.85 -12.56 6.91
CA THR A 341 -34.72 -13.43 6.11
C THR A 341 -35.98 -13.80 6.86
N PHE A 342 -37.16 -13.64 6.27
CA PHE A 342 -38.43 -14.00 6.88
C PHE A 342 -38.93 -15.34 6.34
N ARG A 343 -39.51 -16.17 7.21
CA ARG A 343 -40.27 -17.35 6.76
C ARG A 343 -41.68 -16.94 6.35
N GLU A 344 -42.29 -17.66 5.41
CA GLU A 344 -43.68 -17.41 4.99
C GLU A 344 -44.66 -17.46 6.19
N ILE A 345 -44.45 -18.40 7.13
CA ILE A 345 -45.27 -18.49 8.36
C ILE A 345 -45.13 -17.27 9.27
N ASP A 346 -43.94 -16.66 9.32
CA ASP A 346 -43.71 -15.48 10.15
C ASP A 346 -44.40 -14.26 9.53
N MET A 347 -44.27 -14.10 8.21
CA MET A 347 -44.90 -13.01 7.48
C MET A 347 -46.43 -13.10 7.55
N THR A 348 -46.99 -14.28 7.30
CA THR A 348 -48.44 -14.51 7.40
C THR A 348 -48.94 -14.28 8.83
N SER A 349 -48.21 -14.73 9.86
CA SER A 349 -48.58 -14.45 11.26
C SER A 349 -48.58 -12.96 11.61
N MET A 350 -47.59 -12.19 11.13
CA MET A 350 -47.55 -10.74 11.34
C MET A 350 -48.69 -10.04 10.60
N LEU A 351 -48.98 -10.45 9.37
CA LEU A 351 -50.09 -9.89 8.58
C LEU A 351 -51.46 -10.18 9.21
N ALA A 352 -51.65 -11.37 9.80
CA ALA A 352 -52.84 -11.70 10.55
C ALA A 352 -52.99 -10.83 11.82
N ASP A 353 -51.91 -10.64 12.57
CA ASP A 353 -51.90 -9.75 13.75
C ASP A 353 -52.15 -8.28 13.34
N TYR A 354 -51.53 -7.83 12.24
CA TYR A 354 -51.72 -6.51 11.66
C TYR A 354 -53.19 -6.26 11.30
N ALA A 355 -53.82 -7.22 10.62
CA ALA A 355 -55.22 -7.13 10.21
C ALA A 355 -56.18 -7.05 11.41
N THR A 356 -55.93 -7.85 12.45
CA THR A 356 -56.86 -8.01 13.59
C THR A 356 -56.69 -6.96 14.68
N ARG A 357 -55.53 -6.30 14.76
CA ARG A 357 -55.20 -5.34 15.83
C ARG A 357 -55.05 -3.91 15.35
N GLY A 358 -55.93 -3.47 14.46
CA GLY A 358 -56.06 -2.06 14.07
C GLY A 358 -54.97 -1.55 13.12
N ARG A 359 -54.32 -2.44 12.34
CA ARG A 359 -53.45 -2.08 11.22
C ARG A 359 -52.28 -1.15 11.58
N LYS A 360 -51.69 -1.34 12.76
CA LYS A 360 -50.49 -0.63 13.23
C LYS A 360 -49.23 -1.46 13.05
N ALA A 361 -48.42 -1.11 12.05
CA ALA A 361 -47.25 -1.92 11.67
C ALA A 361 -46.15 -1.85 12.72
N GLU A 362 -45.96 -0.69 13.35
CA GLU A 362 -44.97 -0.46 14.40
C GLU A 362 -45.20 -1.34 15.63
N GLU A 363 -46.45 -1.44 16.10
CA GLU A 363 -46.81 -2.28 17.25
C GLU A 363 -46.74 -3.77 16.90
N THR A 364 -47.16 -4.12 15.68
CA THR A 364 -47.13 -5.51 15.18
C THR A 364 -45.70 -6.03 15.05
N ALA A 365 -44.81 -5.25 14.41
CA ALA A 365 -43.39 -5.56 14.30
C ALA A 365 -42.72 -5.67 15.67
N CYS A 366 -43.08 -4.78 16.61
CA CYS A 366 -42.60 -4.81 17.99
C CYS A 366 -42.96 -6.11 18.72
N ARG A 367 -44.24 -6.52 18.65
CA ARG A 367 -44.70 -7.79 19.23
C ARG A 367 -43.98 -8.98 18.62
N TRP A 368 -43.85 -8.99 17.29
CA TRP A 368 -43.19 -10.09 16.58
C TRP A 368 -41.71 -10.21 16.95
N ILE A 369 -40.96 -9.10 16.97
CA ILE A 369 -39.54 -9.10 17.38
C ILE A 369 -39.39 -9.63 18.81
N THR A 370 -40.22 -9.17 19.74
CA THR A 370 -40.11 -9.58 21.15
C THR A 370 -40.40 -11.07 21.33
N ALA A 371 -41.37 -11.62 20.59
CA ALA A 371 -41.73 -13.03 20.63
C ALA A 371 -40.76 -13.96 19.88
N ASN A 372 -40.08 -13.47 18.83
CA ASN A 372 -39.34 -14.31 17.88
C ASN A 372 -37.82 -14.11 17.91
N GLN A 373 -37.24 -13.89 19.09
CA GLN A 373 -35.80 -13.62 19.24
C GLN A 373 -34.88 -14.65 18.61
N ALA A 374 -35.25 -15.94 18.68
CA ALA A 374 -34.46 -17.01 18.10
C ALA A 374 -34.33 -16.90 16.57
N ILE A 375 -35.32 -16.30 15.91
CA ILE A 375 -35.36 -16.16 14.45
C ILE A 375 -34.43 -15.05 13.98
N TRP A 376 -34.48 -13.89 14.63
CA TRP A 376 -33.74 -12.70 14.16
C TRP A 376 -32.37 -12.52 14.80
N ARG A 377 -32.07 -13.19 15.93
CA ARG A 377 -30.73 -13.19 16.55
C ARG A 377 -29.60 -13.48 15.55
N PRO A 378 -29.70 -14.51 14.69
CA PRO A 378 -28.69 -14.79 13.67
C PRO A 378 -28.55 -13.70 12.59
N TRP A 379 -29.54 -12.83 12.43
CA TRP A 379 -29.47 -11.71 11.47
C TRP A 379 -28.59 -10.58 11.96
N ILE A 380 -28.34 -10.50 13.27
CA ILE A 380 -27.49 -9.48 13.88
C ILE A 380 -26.04 -9.92 13.68
N PRO A 381 -25.27 -9.27 12.79
CA PRO A 381 -23.87 -9.61 12.62
C PRO A 381 -23.10 -9.28 13.89
N THR A 382 -21.98 -9.95 14.10
CA THR A 382 -21.02 -9.51 15.13
C THR A 382 -20.59 -8.07 14.84
N PRO A 383 -20.41 -7.22 15.88
CA PRO A 383 -19.89 -5.88 15.67
C PRO A 383 -18.59 -5.96 14.86
N PRO A 384 -18.46 -5.19 13.78
CA PRO A 384 -17.21 -5.09 13.05
C PRO A 384 -16.10 -4.76 14.03
N SER A 385 -14.95 -5.37 13.85
CA SER A 385 -13.81 -5.12 14.72
C SER A 385 -13.42 -3.62 14.73
N ASN A 386 -13.71 -2.90 13.63
CA ASN A 386 -13.53 -1.45 13.50
C ASN A 386 -14.64 -0.56 14.11
N TYR A 387 -15.71 -1.10 14.67
CA TYR A 387 -16.79 -0.34 15.33
C TYR A 387 -16.39 0.17 16.72
N ILE A 388 -15.42 -0.48 17.36
CA ILE A 388 -14.67 0.06 18.49
C ILE A 388 -13.20 -0.05 18.13
N ARG A 389 -12.68 0.97 17.45
CA ARG A 389 -11.23 1.09 17.28
C ARG A 389 -10.66 1.74 18.54
N PHE A 390 -9.93 0.94 19.31
CA PHE A 390 -9.16 1.40 20.47
C PHE A 390 -7.91 2.11 19.97
N LEU A 391 -7.71 3.37 20.38
CA LEU A 391 -6.47 4.09 20.10
C LEU A 391 -5.39 3.64 21.09
N ASP A 392 -4.44 2.85 20.62
CA ASP A 392 -3.31 2.37 21.41
C ASP A 392 -2.11 3.31 21.21
N ARG A 393 -1.91 4.26 22.12
CA ARG A 393 -0.81 5.24 22.07
C ARG A 393 0.39 4.72 22.84
N LEU A 394 1.59 4.98 22.33
CA LEU A 394 2.80 4.84 23.11
C LEU A 394 2.79 5.89 24.23
N ASN A 395 2.64 5.46 25.49
CA ASN A 395 2.64 6.36 26.63
C ASN A 395 4.08 6.65 27.11
N THR A 396 4.32 7.84 27.65
CA THR A 396 5.62 8.21 28.23
C THR A 396 5.94 7.40 29.48
N SER A 397 4.91 6.89 30.16
CA SER A 397 5.00 6.00 31.32
C SER A 397 5.31 4.55 30.96
N GLU A 398 5.27 4.14 29.68
CA GLU A 398 5.61 2.77 29.30
C GLU A 398 7.10 2.48 29.53
N PRO A 399 7.48 1.28 30.02
CA PRO A 399 8.88 0.92 30.26
C PRO A 399 9.79 1.09 29.03
N LEU A 400 9.27 0.79 27.83
CA LEU A 400 10.00 0.95 26.57
C LEU A 400 10.33 2.43 26.29
N SER A 401 9.37 3.33 26.50
CA SER A 401 9.56 4.78 26.37
C SER A 401 10.58 5.30 27.38
N ILE A 402 10.49 4.86 28.64
CA ILE A 402 11.41 5.26 29.72
C ILE A 402 12.85 4.85 29.37
N VAL A 403 13.07 3.63 28.88
CA VAL A 403 14.40 3.16 28.47
C VAL A 403 14.98 4.05 27.36
N VAL A 404 14.19 4.37 26.33
CA VAL A 404 14.65 5.24 25.24
C VAL A 404 14.96 6.65 25.73
N ILE A 405 14.13 7.22 26.60
CA ILE A 405 14.37 8.54 27.20
C ILE A 405 15.69 8.56 27.97
N ILE A 406 15.94 7.57 28.82
CA ILE A 406 17.19 7.47 29.60
C ILE A 406 18.40 7.39 28.67
N LEU A 407 18.34 6.55 27.62
CA LEU A 407 19.43 6.44 26.65
C LEU A 407 19.68 7.74 25.87
N CYS A 408 18.61 8.47 25.51
CA CYS A 408 18.73 9.80 24.91
C CYS A 408 19.40 10.80 25.86
N ILE A 409 19.02 10.83 27.15
CA ILE A 409 19.64 11.69 28.16
C ILE A 409 21.13 11.39 28.29
N ILE A 410 21.50 10.10 28.39
CA ILE A 410 22.91 9.68 28.44
C ILE A 410 23.65 10.13 27.18
N SER A 411 23.07 9.90 25.99
CA SER A 411 23.65 10.32 24.71
C SER A 411 23.91 11.83 24.67
N TYR A 412 22.96 12.65 25.15
CA TYR A 412 23.14 14.11 25.24
C TYR A 412 24.25 14.51 26.21
N LEU A 413 24.26 13.94 27.41
CA LEU A 413 25.29 14.26 28.41
C LEU A 413 26.69 13.91 27.89
N VAL A 414 26.84 12.74 27.26
CA VAL A 414 28.09 12.32 26.62
C VAL A 414 28.45 13.28 25.47
N GLY A 415 27.50 13.61 24.59
CA GLY A 415 27.74 14.53 23.47
C GLY A 415 28.22 15.91 23.93
N ILE A 416 27.54 16.52 24.91
CA ILE A 416 27.90 17.83 25.47
C ILE A 416 29.26 17.77 26.17
N ALA A 417 29.50 16.75 27.00
CA ALA A 417 30.79 16.56 27.66
C ALA A 417 31.93 16.43 26.64
N LEU A 418 31.72 15.67 25.56
CA LEU A 418 32.69 15.53 24.47
C LEU A 418 32.94 16.84 23.74
N ILE A 419 31.94 17.70 23.52
CA ILE A 419 32.15 19.04 22.94
C ILE A 419 33.06 19.87 23.84
N VAL A 420 32.77 19.94 25.14
CA VAL A 420 33.55 20.73 26.11
C VAL A 420 34.98 20.21 26.21
N LEU A 421 35.15 18.88 26.32
CA LEU A 421 36.47 18.25 26.40
C LEU A 421 37.25 18.40 25.08
N LEU A 422 36.59 18.30 23.93
CA LEU A 422 37.19 18.51 22.63
C LEU A 422 37.74 19.94 22.50
N GLN A 423 36.99 20.95 22.95
CA GLN A 423 37.44 22.34 22.97
C GLN A 423 38.61 22.54 23.93
N LYS A 424 38.56 21.93 25.12
CA LYS A 424 39.64 22.01 26.12
C LYS A 424 40.96 21.39 25.61
N TYR A 425 40.89 20.22 24.97
CA TYR A 425 42.07 19.47 24.52
C TYR A 425 42.39 19.65 23.03
N GLN A 426 41.81 20.66 22.35
CA GLN A 426 41.98 20.89 20.91
C GLN A 426 43.44 21.05 20.45
N ALA A 427 44.31 21.54 21.34
CA ALA A 427 45.72 21.76 21.07
C ALA A 427 46.58 20.49 21.21
N SER A 428 46.07 19.45 21.86
CA SER A 428 46.79 18.19 22.08
C SER A 428 47.12 17.49 20.76
N PRO A 429 48.27 16.81 20.62
CA PRO A 429 48.66 16.16 19.37
C PRO A 429 47.63 15.18 18.83
N SER A 430 47.06 14.34 19.71
CA SER A 430 46.06 13.33 19.34
C SER A 430 44.78 13.95 18.78
N VAL A 431 44.27 15.03 19.38
CA VAL A 431 43.04 15.72 18.94
C VAL A 431 43.31 16.59 17.71
N LYS A 432 44.44 17.29 17.67
CA LYS A 432 44.83 18.17 16.56
C LYS A 432 45.02 17.39 15.25
N ALA A 433 45.57 16.18 15.33
CA ALA A 433 45.72 15.29 14.16
C ALA A 433 44.37 14.90 13.54
N GLN A 434 43.32 14.73 14.36
CA GLN A 434 42.00 14.27 13.94
C GLN A 434 41.11 15.35 13.30
N SER A 435 41.63 16.56 13.06
CA SER A 435 40.92 17.71 12.50
C SER A 435 39.68 18.13 13.32
N PRO A 436 39.87 18.90 14.42
CA PRO A 436 38.82 19.27 15.37
C PRO A 436 37.51 19.82 14.78
N PRO A 437 37.51 20.66 13.72
CA PRO A 437 36.27 21.17 13.14
C PRO A 437 35.32 20.08 12.64
N PHE A 438 35.85 18.99 12.06
CA PHE A 438 35.03 17.86 11.63
C PHE A 438 34.45 17.10 12.82
N MET A 439 35.24 16.91 13.88
CA MET A 439 34.77 16.25 15.10
C MET A 439 33.63 17.02 15.76
N THR A 440 33.72 18.36 15.81
CA THR A 440 32.65 19.22 16.33
C THR A 440 31.37 19.09 15.50
N VAL A 441 31.45 19.13 14.17
CA VAL A 441 30.26 19.00 13.31
C VAL A 441 29.65 17.59 13.39
N ILE A 442 30.46 16.55 13.53
CA ILE A 442 29.97 15.18 13.78
C ILE A 442 29.21 15.12 15.12
N LEU A 443 29.73 15.73 16.19
CA LEU A 443 29.01 15.81 17.47
C LEU A 443 27.69 16.58 17.36
N MET A 444 27.66 17.69 16.62
CA MET A 444 26.43 18.45 16.37
C MET A 444 25.39 17.59 15.62
N GLY A 445 25.81 16.89 14.57
CA GLY A 445 24.93 15.96 13.85
C GLY A 445 24.41 14.83 14.75
N ALA A 446 25.26 14.25 15.61
CA ALA A 446 24.87 13.21 16.56
C ALA A 446 23.83 13.71 17.59
N ILE A 447 23.96 14.94 18.08
CA ILE A 447 22.98 15.57 18.97
C ILE A 447 21.65 15.77 18.24
N ILE A 448 21.66 16.25 17.00
CA ILE A 448 20.45 16.44 16.17
C ILE A 448 19.73 15.09 15.93
N ILE A 449 20.47 14.03 15.61
CA ILE A 449 19.91 12.66 15.47
C ILE A 449 19.29 12.21 16.80
N THR A 450 19.99 12.43 17.92
CA THR A 450 19.46 12.10 19.26
C THR A 450 18.16 12.86 19.54
N THR A 451 18.03 14.12 19.10
CA THR A 451 16.78 14.88 19.19
C THR A 451 15.65 14.27 18.37
N SER A 452 15.94 13.80 17.16
CA SER A 452 14.95 13.05 16.39
C SER A 452 14.45 11.82 17.14
N VAL A 453 15.35 11.04 17.75
CA VAL A 453 14.98 9.84 18.51
C VAL A 453 14.16 10.20 19.76
N ALA A 454 14.54 11.26 20.48
CA ALA A 454 13.76 11.73 21.63
C ALA A 454 12.33 12.15 21.24
N MET A 455 12.17 12.74 20.05
CA MET A 455 10.86 13.11 19.53
C MET A 455 9.98 11.92 19.17
N GLU A 456 10.52 10.72 18.95
CA GLU A 456 9.73 9.50 18.65
C GLU A 456 8.75 9.14 19.76
N VAL A 457 9.05 9.51 21.01
CA VAL A 457 8.18 9.27 22.18
C VAL A 457 6.99 10.22 22.23
N ALA A 458 7.09 11.39 21.58
CA ALA A 458 6.01 12.36 21.58
C ALA A 458 4.76 11.81 20.84
N ALA A 459 3.58 12.36 21.14
CA ALA A 459 2.39 12.03 20.37
C ALA A 459 2.58 12.48 18.90
N PRO A 460 2.30 11.61 17.90
CA PRO A 460 2.31 12.00 16.50
C PRO A 460 1.35 13.15 16.23
N SER A 461 1.80 14.08 15.39
CA SER A 461 1.07 15.23 14.88
C SER A 461 1.81 15.73 13.64
N SER A 462 1.17 16.55 12.80
CA SER A 462 1.84 17.09 11.61
C SER A 462 3.16 17.79 11.93
N ALA A 463 3.20 18.56 13.02
CA ALA A 463 4.41 19.25 13.46
C ALA A 463 5.48 18.29 13.99
N THR A 464 5.12 17.30 14.81
CA THR A 464 6.10 16.37 15.37
C THR A 464 6.64 15.42 14.30
N CYS A 465 5.81 14.99 13.35
CA CYS A 465 6.23 14.14 12.23
C CYS A 465 7.15 14.86 11.25
N ALA A 466 6.85 16.11 10.91
CA ALA A 466 7.76 16.94 10.12
C ALA A 466 9.10 17.14 10.87
N ALA A 467 9.06 17.53 12.15
CA ALA A 467 10.26 17.76 12.94
C ALA A 467 11.15 16.51 13.06
N ARG A 468 10.57 15.33 13.33
CA ARG A 468 11.32 14.05 13.34
C ARG A 468 12.03 13.80 12.02
N THR A 469 11.31 13.96 10.91
CA THR A 469 11.85 13.71 9.57
C THR A 469 13.00 14.66 9.26
N TRP A 470 12.83 15.95 9.56
CA TRP A 470 13.86 16.97 9.36
C TRP A 470 15.10 16.73 10.21
N LEU A 471 14.92 16.48 11.52
CA LEU A 471 16.03 16.26 12.44
C LEU A 471 16.83 15.00 12.06
N LEU A 472 16.15 13.89 11.74
CA LEU A 472 16.84 12.67 11.34
C LEU A 472 17.66 12.87 10.06
N ALA A 473 17.07 13.47 9.02
CA ALA A 473 17.72 13.70 7.74
C ALA A 473 18.91 14.67 7.87
N ILE A 474 18.69 15.86 8.44
CA ILE A 474 19.75 16.86 8.64
C ILE A 474 20.88 16.30 9.50
N GLY A 475 20.55 15.60 10.59
CA GLY A 475 21.54 14.99 11.47
C GLY A 475 22.37 13.92 10.75
N LEU A 476 21.70 13.01 10.03
CA LEU A 476 22.34 11.94 9.27
C LEU A 476 23.22 12.49 8.13
N CYS A 477 22.70 13.44 7.35
CA CYS A 477 23.44 14.15 6.31
C CYS A 477 24.70 14.82 6.88
N THR A 478 24.58 15.50 8.02
CA THR A 478 25.71 16.18 8.69
C THR A 478 26.82 15.19 9.07
N VAL A 479 26.46 14.05 9.66
CA VAL A 479 27.44 13.01 10.05
C VAL A 479 28.07 12.34 8.82
N LEU A 480 27.26 11.89 7.86
CA LEU A 480 27.75 11.16 6.68
C LEU A 480 28.59 12.05 5.76
N SER A 481 28.18 13.29 5.50
CA SER A 481 28.95 14.24 4.69
C SER A 481 30.29 14.58 5.35
N SER A 482 30.31 14.76 6.67
CA SER A 482 31.53 15.00 7.44
C SER A 482 32.50 13.81 7.40
N ILE A 483 32.00 12.59 7.62
CA ILE A 483 32.81 11.36 7.52
C ILE A 483 33.34 11.19 6.09
N THR A 484 32.48 11.36 5.08
CA THR A 484 32.84 11.24 3.65
C THR A 484 33.97 12.19 3.29
N LEU A 485 33.82 13.49 3.59
CA LEU A 485 34.80 14.51 3.21
C LEU A 485 36.09 14.43 4.03
N LYS A 486 36.01 14.04 5.32
CA LYS A 486 37.18 13.71 6.13
C LYS A 486 37.96 12.54 5.52
N THR A 487 37.26 11.47 5.12
CA THR A 487 37.85 10.28 4.51
C THR A 487 38.41 10.56 3.11
N TRP A 488 37.71 11.39 2.32
CA TRP A 488 38.15 11.84 1.01
C TRP A 488 39.46 12.64 1.08
N ARG A 489 39.60 13.50 2.09
CA ARG A 489 40.87 14.21 2.36
C ARG A 489 42.00 13.23 2.62
N ILE A 490 41.79 12.22 3.47
CA ILE A 490 42.79 11.18 3.76
C ILE A 490 43.15 10.44 2.47
N PHE A 491 42.16 9.99 1.70
CA PHE A 491 42.35 9.30 0.43
C PHE A 491 43.22 10.11 -0.56
N ASN A 492 42.99 11.42 -0.69
CA ASN A 492 43.76 12.27 -1.61
C ASN A 492 45.16 12.61 -1.11
N VAL A 493 45.35 12.77 0.20
CA VAL A 493 46.67 13.08 0.79
C VAL A 493 47.62 11.89 0.68
N PHE A 494 47.16 10.69 1.07
CA PHE A 494 47.94 9.45 0.90
C PHE A 494 47.95 8.93 -0.53
N GLY A 495 47.10 9.51 -1.37
CA GLY A 495 47.00 9.17 -2.77
C GLY A 495 47.93 9.97 -3.65
N ASN A 496 48.66 11.01 -3.22
CA ASN A 496 49.50 11.85 -4.09
C ASN A 496 50.67 12.50 -3.32
N ARG A 497 51.93 12.20 -3.70
CA ARG A 497 53.15 12.65 -2.97
C ARG A 497 53.27 14.17 -2.91
N ARG A 498 52.78 14.90 -3.92
CA ARG A 498 52.72 16.37 -3.87
C ARG A 498 51.67 16.94 -2.92
N MET A 499 50.55 16.25 -2.74
CA MET A 499 49.52 16.68 -1.77
C MET A 499 50.01 16.51 -0.33
N ARG A 500 50.99 15.62 -0.11
CA ARG A 500 51.71 15.47 1.16
C ARG A 500 52.66 16.63 1.45
N VAL A 501 53.25 17.27 0.43
CA VAL A 501 54.36 18.24 0.58
C VAL A 501 53.99 19.70 0.26
N GLY A 502 53.09 19.98 -0.69
CA GLY A 502 52.94 21.33 -1.26
C GLY A 502 51.53 21.93 -1.40
N ASN A 503 50.46 21.13 -1.42
CA ASN A 503 49.11 21.66 -1.66
C ASN A 503 48.09 21.14 -0.63
N LYS A 504 48.07 21.76 0.56
CA LYS A 504 47.17 21.37 1.65
C LYS A 504 45.73 21.69 1.26
N LEU A 505 44.89 20.67 1.11
CA LEU A 505 43.43 20.81 1.03
C LEU A 505 42.93 21.63 2.24
N SER A 506 42.47 22.86 1.99
CA SER A 506 42.03 23.77 3.05
C SER A 506 40.80 23.23 3.76
N THR A 507 40.88 23.11 5.09
CA THR A 507 39.75 22.69 5.94
C THR A 507 38.50 23.51 5.66
N ARG A 508 38.64 24.83 5.44
CA ARG A 508 37.52 25.73 5.14
C ARG A 508 36.76 25.29 3.89
N ARG A 509 37.47 24.92 2.81
CA ARG A 509 36.84 24.46 1.56
C ARG A 509 36.06 23.17 1.76
N LEU A 510 36.60 22.20 2.51
CA LEU A 510 35.89 20.96 2.80
C LEU A 510 34.66 21.19 3.69
N MET A 511 34.75 22.08 4.68
CA MET A 511 33.60 22.44 5.52
C MET A 511 32.52 23.16 4.70
N THR A 512 32.90 23.98 3.72
CA THR A 512 31.94 24.55 2.76
C THR A 512 31.26 23.45 1.93
N MET A 513 31.98 22.41 1.51
CA MET A 513 31.37 21.26 0.81
C MET A 513 30.39 20.49 1.72
N VAL A 514 30.70 20.31 3.01
CA VAL A 514 29.75 19.75 4.00
C VAL A 514 28.47 20.61 4.03
N GLY A 515 28.63 21.93 4.13
CA GLY A 515 27.50 22.87 4.14
C GLY A 515 26.65 22.83 2.86
N LEU A 516 27.28 22.68 1.69
CA LEU A 516 26.57 22.55 0.41
C LEU A 516 25.75 21.25 0.31
N LEU A 517 26.30 20.13 0.77
CA LEU A 517 25.58 18.86 0.86
C LEU A 517 24.40 18.96 1.83
N LEU A 518 24.58 19.64 2.96
CA LEU A 518 23.50 19.86 3.92
C LEU A 518 22.41 20.80 3.37
N ALA A 519 22.80 21.87 2.66
CA ALA A 519 21.85 22.79 2.05
C ALA A 519 20.98 22.11 0.99
N LEU A 520 21.57 21.23 0.17
CA LEU A 520 20.82 20.43 -0.80
C LEU A 520 19.76 19.56 -0.11
N ASP A 521 20.13 18.89 0.99
CA ASP A 521 19.21 18.05 1.77
C ASP A 521 18.05 18.88 2.35
N ALA A 522 18.36 20.04 2.94
CA ALA A 522 17.35 20.96 3.46
C ALA A 522 16.39 21.47 2.37
N ILE A 523 16.87 21.72 1.15
CA ILE A 523 16.02 22.11 0.01
C ILE A 523 15.08 20.97 -0.39
N LEU A 524 15.59 19.74 -0.47
CA LEU A 524 14.76 18.56 -0.77
C LEU A 524 13.66 18.37 0.27
N LEU A 525 13.99 18.50 1.55
CA LEU A 525 13.03 18.42 2.66
C LEU A 525 12.01 19.57 2.62
N ALA A 526 12.44 20.80 2.31
CA ALA A 526 11.56 21.96 2.17
C ALA A 526 10.51 21.75 1.07
N ILE A 527 10.96 21.30 -0.11
CA ILE A 527 10.07 20.97 -1.24
C ILE A 527 9.09 19.88 -0.81
N TRP A 528 9.57 18.83 -0.15
CA TRP A 528 8.71 17.75 0.34
C TRP A 528 7.64 18.25 1.31
N THR A 529 8.02 19.03 2.33
CA THR A 529 7.06 19.57 3.30
C THR A 529 6.10 20.61 2.72
N ALA A 530 6.53 21.38 1.72
CA ALA A 530 5.69 22.39 1.06
C ALA A 530 4.61 21.76 0.19
N ILE A 531 4.91 20.64 -0.48
CA ILE A 531 3.95 19.90 -1.30
C ILE A 531 3.07 19.02 -0.43
N SER A 532 3.67 18.30 0.50
CA SER A 532 3.01 17.29 1.33
C SER A 532 3.79 17.08 2.64
N SER A 533 3.38 17.78 3.70
CA SER A 533 3.97 17.56 5.03
C SER A 533 3.76 16.11 5.49
N PRO A 534 4.79 15.44 6.04
CA PRO A 534 4.61 14.23 6.83
C PRO A 534 3.58 14.50 7.93
N ALA A 535 2.64 13.58 8.10
CA ALA A 535 1.51 13.73 9.00
C ALA A 535 1.24 12.44 9.77
N GLU A 536 0.35 12.52 10.75
CA GLU A 536 -0.15 11.35 11.44
C GLU A 536 -0.92 10.45 10.46
N ALA A 537 -0.49 9.20 10.36
CA ALA A 537 -1.10 8.15 9.57
C ALA A 537 -1.68 7.08 10.50
N VAL A 538 -2.82 6.51 10.09
CA VAL A 538 -3.47 5.43 10.82
C VAL A 538 -2.76 4.12 10.51
N THR A 539 -2.27 3.47 11.55
CA THR A 539 -1.65 2.14 11.49
C THR A 539 -2.50 1.13 12.25
N GLU A 540 -2.88 0.04 11.58
CA GLU A 540 -3.70 -1.02 12.17
C GLU A 540 -2.82 -1.95 13.03
N VAL A 541 -3.16 -2.08 14.31
CA VAL A 541 -2.45 -2.95 15.26
C VAL A 541 -3.15 -4.31 15.36
N SER A 542 -4.48 -4.29 15.34
CA SER A 542 -5.33 -5.47 15.31
C SER A 542 -6.64 -5.13 14.61
N ALA A 543 -7.51 -6.12 14.45
CA ALA A 543 -8.86 -5.92 13.94
C ALA A 543 -9.62 -4.83 14.72
N THR A 544 -9.33 -4.66 16.02
CA THR A 544 -10.02 -3.75 16.95
C THR A 544 -9.18 -2.56 17.41
N THR A 545 -7.90 -2.47 17.06
CA THR A 545 -6.97 -1.50 17.66
C THR A 545 -6.16 -0.81 16.57
N PHE A 546 -6.04 0.51 16.67
CA PHE A 546 -5.21 1.32 15.78
C PHE A 546 -4.30 2.23 16.58
N THR A 547 -3.21 2.65 15.96
CA THR A 547 -2.30 3.63 16.50
C THR A 547 -2.01 4.70 15.46
N TYR A 548 -1.66 5.90 15.91
CA TYR A 548 -1.11 6.92 15.03
C TYR A 548 0.40 6.71 14.93
N SER A 549 0.93 6.75 13.71
CA SER A 549 2.36 6.76 13.44
C SER A 549 2.66 7.86 12.42
N CYS A 550 3.91 8.35 12.37
CA CYS A 550 4.28 9.34 11.37
C CYS A 550 4.39 8.66 10.00
N GLY A 551 3.60 9.13 9.04
CA GLY A 551 3.55 8.57 7.69
C GLY A 551 3.68 9.62 6.60
N VAL A 552 3.77 9.13 5.36
CA VAL A 552 3.74 9.93 4.14
C VAL A 552 2.30 10.01 3.64
N ALA A 553 1.86 11.18 3.18
CA ALA A 553 0.55 11.33 2.56
C ALA A 553 0.40 10.40 1.34
N SER A 554 -0.81 9.92 1.05
CA SER A 554 -1.09 8.97 -0.02
C SER A 554 -1.00 9.55 -1.44
N SER A 555 -0.33 10.68 -1.63
CA SER A 555 -0.12 11.25 -2.96
C SER A 555 1.14 10.66 -3.59
N ASP A 556 1.08 10.41 -4.91
CA ASP A 556 2.21 9.90 -5.68
C ASP A 556 3.43 10.83 -5.54
N ALA A 557 3.20 12.14 -5.53
CA ALA A 557 4.24 13.15 -5.35
C ALA A 557 4.95 13.04 -3.98
N ALA A 558 4.20 12.87 -2.89
CA ALA A 558 4.78 12.74 -1.54
C ALA A 558 5.67 11.50 -1.43
N THR A 559 5.22 10.40 -2.03
CA THR A 559 5.94 9.12 -2.04
C THR A 559 7.24 9.25 -2.83
N VAL A 560 7.19 9.82 -4.04
CA VAL A 560 8.38 10.05 -4.87
C VAL A 560 9.41 10.94 -4.15
N LEU A 561 8.98 12.02 -3.50
CA LEU A 561 9.89 12.92 -2.77
C LEU A 561 10.55 12.23 -1.58
N SER A 562 9.80 11.41 -0.83
CA SER A 562 10.35 10.61 0.27
C SER A 562 11.44 9.63 -0.22
N ILE A 563 11.22 8.99 -1.36
CA ILE A 563 12.18 8.05 -1.97
C ILE A 563 13.45 8.78 -2.42
N LEU A 564 13.32 9.99 -3.01
CA LEU A 564 14.46 10.79 -3.43
C LEU A 564 15.38 11.18 -2.25
N VAL A 565 14.80 11.55 -1.10
CA VAL A 565 15.57 11.85 0.13
C VAL A 565 16.31 10.60 0.63
N ILE A 566 15.67 9.43 0.60
CA ILE A 566 16.32 8.15 0.97
C ILE A 566 17.48 7.81 0.03
N ILE A 567 17.28 7.97 -1.29
CA ILE A 567 18.32 7.73 -2.29
C ILE A 567 19.52 8.65 -2.04
N TYR A 568 19.28 9.93 -1.77
CA TYR A 568 20.34 10.90 -1.47
C TYR A 568 21.22 10.45 -0.30
N HIS A 569 20.61 10.05 0.82
CA HIS A 569 21.33 9.54 1.99
C HIS A 569 22.04 8.20 1.72
N ALA A 570 21.42 7.30 0.95
CA ALA A 570 22.04 6.05 0.55
C ALA A 570 23.31 6.26 -0.29
N VAL A 571 23.31 7.23 -1.20
CA VAL A 571 24.50 7.60 -1.99
C VAL A 571 25.62 8.11 -1.09
N LEU A 572 25.33 8.97 -0.10
CA LEU A 572 26.32 9.44 0.88
C LEU A 572 26.89 8.30 1.72
N LEU A 573 26.04 7.36 2.15
CA LEU A 573 26.47 6.18 2.91
C LEU A 573 27.38 5.27 2.08
N VAL A 574 27.01 4.97 0.82
CA VAL A 574 27.82 4.18 -0.10
C VAL A 574 29.16 4.86 -0.37
N ALA A 575 29.18 6.17 -0.58
CA ALA A 575 30.41 6.94 -0.74
C ALA A 575 31.30 6.85 0.51
N SER A 576 30.72 6.95 1.71
CA SER A 576 31.42 6.79 2.99
C SER A 576 32.06 5.40 3.09
N VAL A 577 31.30 4.33 2.85
CA VAL A 577 31.78 2.93 2.90
C VAL A 577 32.90 2.71 1.90
N PHE A 578 32.71 3.16 0.66
CA PHE A 578 33.69 3.02 -0.40
C PHE A 578 35.01 3.70 -0.06
N LEU A 579 34.97 4.95 0.41
CA LEU A 579 36.17 5.70 0.79
C LEU A 579 36.85 5.08 2.02
N SER A 580 36.07 4.66 3.03
CA SER A 580 36.58 4.00 4.23
C SER A 580 37.33 2.71 3.89
N TYR A 581 36.78 1.90 2.98
CA TYR A 581 37.47 0.71 2.46
C TYR A 581 38.80 1.07 1.78
N LYS A 582 38.84 2.13 0.98
CA LYS A 582 40.06 2.55 0.26
C LYS A 582 41.19 3.02 1.18
N ILE A 583 40.87 3.61 2.33
CA ILE A 583 41.88 4.11 3.28
C ILE A 583 42.29 3.09 4.35
N ARG A 584 41.69 1.90 4.40
CA ARG A 584 41.89 0.91 5.49
C ARG A 584 43.35 0.48 5.73
N ASN A 585 44.16 0.46 4.66
CA ASN A 585 45.57 0.06 4.70
C ASN A 585 46.53 1.25 4.77
N VAL A 586 46.01 2.46 4.99
CA VAL A 586 46.86 3.62 5.21
C VAL A 586 47.41 3.55 6.63
N ALA A 587 48.72 3.32 6.74
CA ALA A 587 49.45 3.42 8.00
C ALA A 587 49.47 4.90 8.44
N SER A 588 48.83 5.19 9.56
CA SER A 588 48.96 6.48 10.25
C SER A 588 49.46 6.23 11.67
N GLU A 589 50.31 7.12 12.19
CA GLU A 589 50.86 7.06 13.55
C GLU A 589 49.77 6.97 14.64
N PHE A 590 48.50 7.30 14.31
CA PHE A 590 47.35 7.34 15.22
C PHE A 590 46.23 6.31 14.89
N ASN A 591 46.44 5.35 13.99
CA ASN A 591 45.48 4.30 13.59
C ASN A 591 44.07 4.80 13.15
N GLU A 592 43.96 6.06 12.72
CA GLU A 592 42.70 6.76 12.45
C GLU A 592 41.78 6.06 11.45
N SER A 593 42.33 5.52 10.37
CA SER A 593 41.58 4.89 9.27
C SER A 593 40.73 3.70 9.72
N LYS A 594 41.18 2.94 10.73
CA LYS A 594 40.47 1.79 11.28
C LYS A 594 39.18 2.20 11.98
N TYR A 595 39.22 3.27 12.78
CA TYR A 595 38.06 3.73 13.55
C TYR A 595 37.03 4.44 12.67
N ILE A 596 37.49 5.16 11.63
CA ILE A 596 36.60 5.68 10.57
C ILE A 596 35.87 4.53 9.88
N GLY A 597 36.58 3.46 9.52
CA GLY A 597 35.98 2.25 8.96
C GLY A 597 34.93 1.64 9.88
N LEU A 598 35.28 1.40 11.15
CA LEU A 598 34.37 0.80 12.14
C LEU A 598 33.12 1.66 12.38
N ALA A 599 33.28 2.99 12.47
CA ALA A 599 32.16 3.92 12.62
C ALA A 599 31.24 3.90 11.38
N THR A 600 31.83 3.85 10.18
CA THR A 600 31.07 3.76 8.92
C THR A 600 30.31 2.44 8.82
N TYR A 601 30.93 1.32 9.20
CA TYR A 601 30.27 0.01 9.21
C TYR A 601 29.14 -0.07 10.24
N ASN A 602 29.33 0.50 11.43
CA ASN A 602 28.29 0.60 12.45
C ASN A 602 27.04 1.36 11.93
N MET A 603 27.25 2.53 11.31
CA MET A 603 26.17 3.31 10.69
C MET A 603 25.49 2.55 9.54
N THR A 604 26.27 1.84 8.72
CA THR A 604 25.76 1.05 7.60
C THR A 604 24.86 -0.09 8.09
N LEU A 605 25.30 -0.82 9.13
CA LEU A 605 24.53 -1.91 9.73
C LEU A 605 23.19 -1.40 10.28
N ALA A 606 23.20 -0.27 10.98
CA ALA A 606 21.98 0.34 11.49
C ALA A 606 21.02 0.73 10.35
N CYS A 607 21.50 1.35 9.28
CA CYS A 607 20.67 1.72 8.13
C CYS A 607 20.06 0.48 7.43
N ILE A 608 20.84 -0.58 7.23
CA ILE A 608 20.39 -1.83 6.58
C ILE A 608 19.25 -2.48 7.37
N ILE A 609 19.23 -2.36 8.70
CA ILE A 609 18.19 -2.96 9.54
C ILE A 609 17.00 -2.01 9.72
N VAL A 610 17.24 -0.72 9.96
CA VAL A 610 16.18 0.25 10.26
C VAL A 610 15.30 0.52 9.03
N ILE A 611 15.88 0.62 7.83
CA ILE A 611 15.10 0.93 6.62
C ILE A 611 14.00 -0.13 6.38
N PRO A 612 14.26 -1.44 6.32
CA PRO A 612 13.22 -2.45 6.19
C PRO A 612 12.21 -2.46 7.36
N VAL A 613 12.68 -2.27 8.59
CA VAL A 613 11.82 -2.26 9.81
C VAL A 613 10.71 -1.21 9.72
N VAL A 614 10.96 -0.07 9.08
CA VAL A 614 9.98 1.01 8.88
C VAL A 614 8.86 0.61 7.90
N PHE A 615 9.14 -0.30 6.96
CA PHE A 615 8.16 -0.72 5.94
C PHE A 615 7.50 -2.08 6.22
N LEU A 616 8.09 -2.91 7.10
CA LEU A 616 7.55 -4.22 7.44
C LEU A 616 6.34 -4.08 8.38
N PRO A 617 5.24 -4.84 8.18
CA PRO A 617 4.05 -4.82 9.03
C PRO A 617 4.27 -5.59 10.33
N ILE A 618 5.22 -5.15 11.14
CA ILE A 618 5.53 -5.69 12.47
C ILE A 618 4.89 -4.82 13.56
N ASN A 619 4.80 -5.34 14.78
CA ASN A 619 4.22 -4.64 15.93
C ASN A 619 4.86 -3.24 16.11
N PHE A 620 4.05 -2.18 16.24
CA PHE A 620 4.53 -0.80 16.29
C PHE A 620 5.46 -0.52 17.49
N ARG A 621 5.26 -1.19 18.64
CA ARG A 621 6.18 -1.10 19.79
C ARG A 621 7.53 -1.74 19.48
N ALA A 622 7.53 -2.85 18.74
CA ALA A 622 8.75 -3.48 18.24
C ALA A 622 9.47 -2.59 17.22
N GLN A 623 8.75 -1.99 16.27
CA GLN A 623 9.33 -1.00 15.34
C GLN A 623 9.96 0.16 16.08
N PHE A 624 9.22 0.76 17.04
CA PHE A 624 9.69 1.87 17.85
C PHE A 624 11.00 1.52 18.57
N ILE A 625 11.04 0.41 19.33
CA ILE A 625 12.21 0.07 20.14
C ILE A 625 13.41 -0.33 19.27
N ILE A 626 13.21 -1.12 18.20
CA ILE A 626 14.28 -1.54 17.29
C ILE A 626 14.89 -0.32 16.60
N LYS A 627 14.05 0.57 16.07
CA LYS A 627 14.49 1.81 15.43
C LYS A 627 15.29 2.70 16.39
N CYS A 628 14.74 3.01 17.56
CA CYS A 628 15.38 3.90 18.53
C CYS A 628 16.71 3.34 19.05
N ILE A 629 16.77 2.06 19.41
CA ILE A 629 18.01 1.44 19.91
C ILE A 629 19.09 1.42 18.83
N LEU A 630 18.78 0.99 17.60
CA LEU A 630 19.78 0.90 16.54
C LEU A 630 20.32 2.28 16.15
N ILE A 631 19.46 3.30 16.07
CA ILE A 631 19.91 4.68 15.79
C ILE A 631 20.80 5.20 16.93
N LEU A 632 20.43 4.96 18.19
CA LEU A 632 21.24 5.37 19.34
C LEU A 632 22.58 4.63 19.41
N CYS A 633 22.61 3.31 19.18
CA CYS A 633 23.85 2.54 19.09
C CYS A 633 24.76 3.02 17.96
N ALA A 634 24.18 3.34 16.80
CA ALA A 634 24.91 3.92 15.68
C ALA A 634 25.54 5.26 16.05
N THR A 635 24.75 6.13 16.66
CA THR A 635 25.13 7.49 17.06
C THR A 635 26.19 7.49 18.18
N ILE A 636 25.97 6.72 19.25
CA ILE A 636 26.94 6.56 20.35
C ILE A 636 28.23 5.93 19.86
N GLY A 637 28.16 4.93 18.97
CA GLY A 637 29.34 4.33 18.36
C GLY A 637 30.16 5.33 17.54
N VAL A 638 29.51 6.20 16.77
CA VAL A 638 30.20 7.29 16.03
C VAL A 638 30.87 8.27 17.00
N MET A 639 30.16 8.72 18.04
CA MET A 639 30.74 9.62 19.05
C MET A 639 31.95 8.98 19.76
N GLY A 640 31.83 7.71 20.15
CA GLY A 640 32.87 6.96 20.85
C GLY A 640 34.12 6.75 19.99
N LEU A 641 33.94 6.23 18.78
CA LEU A 641 35.04 5.82 17.90
C LEU A 641 35.77 7.00 17.26
N LEU A 642 35.04 8.06 16.90
CA LEU A 642 35.64 9.20 16.16
C LEU A 642 36.05 10.37 17.04
N VAL A 643 35.45 10.53 18.23
CA VAL A 643 35.65 11.73 19.06
C VAL A 643 36.09 11.41 20.48
N ALA A 644 35.41 10.50 21.19
CA ALA A 644 35.76 10.17 22.57
C ALA A 644 37.17 9.58 22.68
N ARG A 645 37.53 8.66 21.77
CA ARG A 645 38.86 8.05 21.74
C ARG A 645 40.01 9.08 21.75
N PRO A 646 40.16 9.98 20.75
CA PRO A 646 41.28 10.92 20.73
C PRO A 646 41.27 11.90 21.90
N VAL A 647 40.08 12.22 22.44
CA VAL A 647 39.95 13.05 23.64
C VAL A 647 40.43 12.32 24.89
N ILE A 648 40.07 11.04 25.06
CA ILE A 648 40.56 10.20 26.17
C ILE A 648 42.07 10.01 26.09
N GLU A 649 42.61 9.76 24.90
CA GLU A 649 44.07 9.68 24.69
C GLU A 649 44.78 10.97 25.12
N ALA A 650 44.20 12.14 24.79
CA ALA A 650 44.72 13.43 25.22
C ALA A 650 44.64 13.65 26.74
N ILE A 651 43.54 13.22 27.39
CA ILE A 651 43.39 13.28 28.84
C ILE A 651 44.41 12.37 29.53
N SER A 652 44.59 11.14 29.05
CA SER A 652 45.56 10.20 29.62
C SER A 652 46.99 10.69 29.47
N ALA A 653 47.32 11.34 28.35
CA ALA A 653 48.62 11.95 28.13
C ALA A 653 48.84 13.15 29.08
N ALA A 654 47.82 13.99 29.27
CA ALA A 654 47.89 15.11 30.21
C ALA A 654 48.02 14.65 31.68
N ALA A 655 47.35 13.56 32.06
CA ALA A 655 47.42 12.99 33.40
C ALA A 655 48.78 12.30 33.70
N SER A 656 49.47 11.83 32.66
CA SER A 656 50.74 11.11 32.78
C SER A 656 51.97 12.03 32.85
N GLY A 657 51.78 13.36 32.93
CA GLY A 657 52.85 14.33 33.21
C GLY A 657 54.06 14.28 32.25
N THR A 658 53.87 13.79 31.03
CA THR A 658 54.98 13.50 30.12
C THR A 658 55.22 14.70 29.20
N ASP A 659 56.33 15.38 29.44
CA ASP A 659 56.96 16.35 28.53
C ASP A 659 57.07 15.76 27.12
N PRO A 660 56.77 16.51 26.04
CA PRO A 660 56.67 15.95 24.69
C PRO A 660 58.04 15.85 24.03
N THR A 661 59.01 15.14 24.63
CA THR A 661 60.27 14.75 23.97
C THR A 661 60.87 13.46 24.56
N ALA A 662 60.19 12.32 24.46
CA ALA A 662 60.86 11.02 24.61
C ALA A 662 60.05 9.87 23.99
N THR A 663 60.51 9.43 22.81
CA THR A 663 60.63 8.05 22.32
C THR A 663 59.73 6.91 22.85
N ASN A 664 59.17 6.20 21.87
CA ASN A 664 58.96 4.73 21.81
C ASN A 664 58.27 4.06 23.00
N PHE A 665 56.99 3.66 22.83
CA PHE A 665 56.48 2.50 23.55
C PHE A 665 55.52 1.63 22.73
N SER A 666 55.82 0.35 22.84
CA SER A 666 55.19 -0.82 22.25
C SER A 666 53.70 -0.93 22.55
N GLY A 667 52.96 -1.51 21.60
CA GLY A 667 51.53 -1.70 21.69
C GLY A 667 51.10 -2.56 22.88
N ALA A 668 50.12 -2.06 23.63
CA ALA A 668 49.24 -2.83 24.48
C ALA A 668 47.81 -2.60 24.01
N GLY A 669 47.23 -3.61 23.35
CA GLY A 669 45.82 -3.63 22.99
C GLY A 669 44.95 -3.98 24.20
N PHE A 670 43.94 -3.16 24.47
CA PHE A 670 42.86 -3.49 25.40
C PHE A 670 41.85 -4.42 24.71
N GLY A 671 41.79 -5.68 25.16
CA GLY A 671 40.81 -6.68 24.75
C GLY A 671 39.74 -6.91 25.83
N PHE A 672 38.47 -6.87 25.43
CA PHE A 672 37.31 -7.27 26.22
C PHE A 672 37.07 -8.79 26.09
N GLY A 673 36.71 -9.45 27.20
CA GLY A 673 35.90 -10.68 27.20
C GLY A 673 36.65 -11.99 27.07
N GLY A 674 36.61 -12.79 28.14
CA GLY A 674 37.42 -14.00 28.33
C GLY A 674 36.79 -15.31 27.88
N PHE A 675 37.63 -16.34 27.90
CA PHE A 675 37.24 -17.72 28.12
C PHE A 675 38.24 -18.35 29.11
N LYS A 676 37.71 -18.85 30.23
CA LYS A 676 38.47 -19.64 31.20
C LYS A 676 38.88 -20.96 30.56
N SER A 677 40.17 -21.30 30.64
CA SER A 677 40.57 -22.69 30.84
C SER A 677 41.74 -22.74 31.83
N ARG A 678 41.74 -23.85 32.55
CA ARG A 678 42.29 -24.14 33.86
C ARG A 678 43.71 -24.70 33.74
N GLY A 679 44.51 -24.47 34.79
CA GLY A 679 45.78 -25.18 35.06
C GLY A 679 47.00 -24.55 34.38
N SER A 680 48.18 -24.49 34.96
CA SER A 680 48.71 -24.76 36.29
C SER A 680 50.16 -24.27 36.27
N SER A 681 50.74 -24.06 37.44
CA SER A 681 52.18 -24.04 37.75
C SER A 681 53.04 -22.91 37.13
N GLN A 682 53.44 -21.90 37.91
CA GLN A 682 54.57 -21.86 38.85
C GLN A 682 55.90 -21.45 38.19
N ALA A 683 56.50 -20.43 38.81
CA ALA A 683 57.94 -20.22 39.02
C ALA A 683 58.82 -19.58 37.90
N SER A 684 59.14 -18.31 38.17
CA SER A 684 60.50 -17.84 38.52
C SER A 684 61.46 -17.34 37.43
N ASN A 685 61.95 -16.13 37.72
CA ASN A 685 63.34 -15.67 37.68
C ASN A 685 64.11 -15.57 36.34
N LYS A 686 64.20 -14.31 35.87
CA LYS A 686 65.42 -13.59 35.48
C LYS A 686 66.63 -13.85 36.45
N PRO A 687 67.89 -13.43 36.15
CA PRO A 687 68.52 -13.05 34.87
C PRO A 687 70.04 -13.43 34.75
N ILE A 688 70.69 -12.93 33.69
CA ILE A 688 72.13 -12.52 33.51
C ILE A 688 73.21 -13.58 33.11
N VAL A 689 74.05 -13.07 32.18
CA VAL A 689 75.48 -13.27 31.87
C VAL A 689 75.87 -14.32 30.81
N SER A 690 76.42 -13.79 29.71
CA SER A 690 77.39 -14.34 28.73
C SER A 690 78.70 -14.85 29.41
N PRO A 691 79.79 -15.29 28.73
CA PRO A 691 80.07 -15.39 27.28
C PRO A 691 80.80 -16.69 26.81
N THR A 692 81.02 -16.77 25.50
CA THR A 692 82.14 -17.46 24.77
C THR A 692 82.15 -18.99 24.59
N SER A 693 81.96 -19.46 23.34
CA SER A 693 83.03 -19.94 22.43
C SER A 693 82.42 -20.60 21.16
N VAL A 694 82.66 -20.03 19.98
CA VAL A 694 83.60 -20.47 18.89
C VAL A 694 83.05 -21.56 17.95
N THR A 695 83.11 -21.22 16.65
CA THR A 695 82.99 -21.98 15.37
C THR A 695 81.71 -21.64 14.57
N GLY A 696 81.76 -21.08 13.35
CA GLY A 696 82.85 -20.62 12.49
C GLY A 696 82.33 -19.72 11.35
N THR A 697 83.24 -18.89 10.82
CA THR A 697 83.35 -18.44 9.40
C THR A 697 82.12 -17.74 8.79
N ILE A 698 82.00 -16.41 8.91
CA ILE A 698 82.58 -15.36 8.03
C ILE A 698 82.11 -15.50 6.55
N ASN A 699 81.12 -14.68 6.16
CA ASN A 699 81.45 -13.47 5.40
C ASN A 699 80.43 -12.34 5.59
N LYS A 700 80.97 -11.24 6.13
CA LYS A 700 80.37 -9.92 6.32
C LYS A 700 80.16 -9.27 4.96
N SER A 701 79.04 -8.56 4.78
CA SER A 701 79.03 -7.10 4.92
C SER A 701 77.64 -6.54 4.59
N ALA A 702 76.79 -6.53 5.62
CA ALA A 702 75.81 -5.47 5.77
C ALA A 702 76.58 -4.20 6.17
N GLN A 703 76.76 -3.28 5.23
CA GLN A 703 77.09 -1.90 5.52
C GLN A 703 76.36 -1.00 4.52
N GLY A 704 75.65 -0.02 5.08
CA GLY A 704 75.30 1.23 4.42
C GLY A 704 74.35 1.13 3.24
N ILE A 705 73.06 1.35 3.49
CA ILE A 705 72.24 2.06 2.49
C ILE A 705 72.86 3.46 2.37
N PRO A 706 73.41 3.89 1.23
CA PRO A 706 73.84 5.26 1.07
C PRO A 706 72.59 6.13 0.99
N LYS A 707 72.43 7.03 1.97
CA LYS A 707 71.58 8.20 1.81
C LYS A 707 72.26 9.13 0.80
N GLY A 708 71.62 9.34 -0.35
CA GLY A 708 71.98 10.36 -1.33
C GLY A 708 73.39 10.22 -1.88
N SER A 709 73.55 9.45 -2.95
CA SER A 709 74.74 9.55 -3.80
C SER A 709 74.41 10.32 -5.07
N SER A 710 75.32 11.25 -5.34
CA SER A 710 75.40 12.17 -6.44
C SER A 710 75.45 11.48 -7.80
N VAL A 711 75.25 12.30 -8.83
CA VAL A 711 75.80 12.17 -10.18
C VAL A 711 77.15 11.42 -10.16
N ASP A 712 77.33 10.50 -11.11
CA ASP A 712 78.48 9.61 -11.35
C ASP A 712 78.42 8.22 -10.70
N ASP A 713 77.72 7.29 -11.37
CA ASP A 713 78.10 5.87 -11.38
C ASP A 713 77.53 5.17 -12.64
N MET A 714 78.21 5.37 -13.76
CA MET A 714 77.94 4.71 -15.05
C MET A 714 78.97 3.59 -15.27
N HIS A 715 79.13 2.64 -14.35
CA HIS A 715 80.10 1.53 -14.52
C HIS A 715 79.56 0.12 -14.32
N ASN A 716 78.26 -0.09 -14.06
CA ASN A 716 77.68 -1.46 -14.01
C ASN A 716 76.27 -1.60 -14.60
N GLY A 717 75.83 -0.66 -15.43
CA GLY A 717 74.56 -0.80 -16.17
C GLY A 717 73.28 -0.73 -15.34
N VAL A 718 73.33 -0.72 -14.00
CA VAL A 718 72.12 -0.72 -13.15
C VAL A 718 71.86 0.66 -12.55
N ARG A 719 70.68 1.23 -12.82
CA ARG A 719 70.15 2.41 -12.14
C ARG A 719 69.14 2.03 -11.06
N PHE A 720 69.37 2.56 -9.88
CA PHE A 720 68.44 2.49 -8.76
C PHE A 720 67.68 3.80 -8.67
N GLY A 721 66.35 3.73 -8.64
CA GLY A 721 65.53 4.84 -8.18
C GLY A 721 64.62 4.39 -7.06
N ALA A 722 64.70 5.10 -5.93
CA ALA A 722 63.91 4.80 -4.75
C ALA A 722 62.68 5.72 -4.68
N ASN A 723 61.51 5.14 -4.37
CA ASN A 723 60.29 5.84 -4.00
C ASN A 723 59.67 6.75 -5.07
N PHE A 724 59.26 6.21 -6.21
CA PHE A 724 58.41 6.92 -7.18
C PHE A 724 56.93 6.74 -6.85
N ALA A 725 56.13 7.79 -7.06
CA ALA A 725 54.69 7.67 -7.05
C ALA A 725 54.20 7.44 -8.49
N MET A 726 53.48 6.35 -8.73
CA MET A 726 52.97 5.99 -10.06
C MET A 726 51.45 5.88 -10.04
N ARG A 727 50.76 6.43 -11.05
CA ARG A 727 49.29 6.42 -11.18
C ARG A 727 48.89 5.83 -12.52
N SER A 728 48.07 4.77 -12.53
CA SER A 728 47.52 4.23 -13.77
C SER A 728 46.57 5.23 -14.44
N MET A 729 46.67 5.33 -15.77
CA MET A 729 45.83 6.19 -16.60
C MET A 729 44.54 5.48 -17.07
N SER A 730 44.47 4.16 -16.95
CA SER A 730 43.29 3.34 -17.22
C SER A 730 42.46 3.13 -15.94
N GLY A 731 41.14 3.38 -15.99
CA GLY A 731 40.20 3.13 -14.89
C GLY A 731 39.56 4.39 -14.26
N ILE A 732 38.40 4.19 -13.63
CA ILE A 732 37.49 5.25 -13.14
C ILE A 732 37.96 5.89 -11.81
N ILE A 733 38.76 5.19 -11.00
CA ILE A 733 39.23 5.68 -9.69
C ILE A 733 40.75 5.47 -9.57
N ARG A 734 41.50 6.54 -9.88
CA ARG A 734 42.95 6.51 -10.05
C ARG A 734 43.67 6.90 -8.75
N ARG A 735 44.46 6.01 -8.15
CA ARG A 735 45.32 6.28 -6.98
C ARG A 735 46.79 6.33 -7.40
N TRP A 736 47.61 7.15 -6.76
CA TRP A 736 49.06 7.00 -6.87
C TRP A 736 49.55 5.90 -5.91
N THR A 737 50.40 5.02 -6.41
CA THR A 737 51.06 3.95 -5.66
C THR A 737 52.54 4.28 -5.54
N GLU A 738 53.09 4.23 -4.33
CA GLU A 738 54.55 4.32 -4.16
C GLU A 738 55.19 3.00 -4.61
N CYS A 739 56.22 3.10 -5.44
CA CYS A 739 56.94 1.97 -5.99
C CYS A 739 58.44 2.27 -6.06
N ASN A 740 59.25 1.24 -5.87
CA ASN A 740 60.66 1.28 -6.22
C ASN A 740 60.79 0.86 -7.68
N MET A 741 61.52 1.67 -8.44
CA MET A 741 61.75 1.41 -9.85
C MET A 741 63.26 1.24 -10.06
N MET A 742 63.64 0.06 -10.50
CA MET A 742 65.02 -0.27 -10.83
C MET A 742 65.11 -0.53 -12.33
N LEU A 743 66.06 0.13 -12.98
CA LEU A 743 66.36 -0.09 -14.38
C LEU A 743 67.70 -0.82 -14.47
N ILE A 744 67.68 -2.05 -14.98
CA ILE A 744 68.87 -2.83 -15.30
C ILE A 744 69.14 -2.64 -16.80
N GLY A 745 70.25 -2.01 -17.13
CA GLY A 745 70.78 -1.85 -18.48
C GLY A 745 71.75 -2.97 -18.86
N GLY A 746 72.15 -3.02 -20.13
CA GLY A 746 72.97 -4.08 -20.73
C GLY A 746 72.31 -4.67 -21.98
N ASN A 747 72.83 -5.80 -22.48
CA ASN A 747 72.29 -6.46 -23.69
C ASN A 747 70.88 -7.02 -23.49
N ASN A 748 70.48 -7.29 -22.24
CA ASN A 748 69.14 -7.74 -21.85
C ASN A 748 68.56 -6.76 -20.81
N PRO A 749 68.00 -5.62 -21.23
CA PRO A 749 67.43 -4.63 -20.32
C PRO A 749 66.23 -5.19 -19.55
N ALA A 750 66.10 -4.81 -18.28
CA ALA A 750 64.96 -5.16 -17.45
C ALA A 750 64.53 -3.98 -16.56
N LEU A 751 63.23 -3.73 -16.47
CA LEU A 751 62.63 -2.76 -15.57
C LEU A 751 61.92 -3.52 -14.47
N THR A 752 62.32 -3.29 -13.23
CA THR A 752 61.67 -3.89 -12.07
C THR A 752 60.85 -2.84 -11.35
N ILE A 753 59.57 -3.15 -11.11
CA ILE A 753 58.68 -2.32 -10.31
C ILE A 753 58.22 -3.14 -9.11
N GLY A 754 58.57 -2.70 -7.91
CA GLY A 754 58.25 -3.35 -6.65
C GLY A 754 57.66 -2.41 -5.59
N PRO A 755 57.02 -2.94 -4.54
CA PRO A 755 56.52 -2.15 -3.42
C PRO A 755 57.68 -1.57 -2.59
N VAL A 756 57.43 -0.45 -1.89
CA VAL A 756 58.45 0.24 -1.08
C VAL A 756 58.84 -0.53 0.20
N ASP A 757 57.92 -1.32 0.76
CA ASP A 757 58.04 -1.90 2.10
C ASP A 757 58.45 -3.40 2.16
N SER A 758 58.78 -4.05 1.05
CA SER A 758 59.14 -5.49 1.09
C SER A 758 60.60 -5.71 1.45
N LYS A 759 60.84 -6.44 2.56
CA LYS A 759 62.16 -6.99 2.94
C LYS A 759 62.65 -8.10 1.99
N THR A 760 61.81 -8.49 1.03
CA THR A 760 62.04 -9.46 -0.05
C THR A 760 61.91 -8.75 -1.40
N ILE A 761 62.69 -9.12 -2.41
CA ILE A 761 62.59 -8.56 -3.77
C ILE A 761 61.38 -9.17 -4.48
N GLU A 762 60.16 -8.82 -4.08
CA GLU A 762 58.94 -9.13 -4.83
C GLU A 762 58.63 -7.97 -5.80
N GLY A 763 59.37 -7.91 -6.91
CA GLY A 763 59.14 -6.95 -7.99
C GLY A 763 58.71 -7.64 -9.27
N LYS A 764 57.78 -7.03 -10.04
CA LYS A 764 57.48 -7.50 -11.39
C LYS A 764 58.59 -7.06 -12.34
N PHE A 765 59.12 -8.00 -13.11
CA PHE A 765 60.17 -7.77 -14.10
C PHE A 765 59.55 -7.59 -15.48
N TYR A 766 59.91 -6.51 -16.16
CA TYR A 766 59.52 -6.23 -17.53
C TYR A 766 60.77 -6.19 -18.40
N THR A 767 60.86 -7.10 -19.36
CA THR A 767 62.02 -7.24 -20.25
C THR A 767 61.76 -6.73 -21.67
N ALA A 768 60.51 -6.41 -22.02
CA ALA A 768 60.12 -5.83 -23.30
C ALA A 768 58.85 -4.96 -23.14
N LEU A 769 58.48 -4.21 -24.18
CA LEU A 769 57.27 -3.37 -24.26
C LEU A 769 57.18 -2.27 -23.19
N VAL A 770 58.34 -1.74 -22.78
CA VAL A 770 58.46 -0.63 -21.83
C VAL A 770 58.82 0.65 -22.59
N TYR A 771 57.98 1.69 -22.51
CA TYR A 771 58.18 2.98 -23.17
C TYR A 771 58.03 4.13 -22.18
N ALA A 772 58.90 5.14 -22.24
CA ALA A 772 58.77 6.36 -21.46
C ALA A 772 58.63 7.58 -22.38
N LYS A 773 57.72 8.51 -22.06
CA LYS A 773 57.52 9.76 -22.81
C LYS A 773 57.42 10.94 -21.83
N PRO A 774 58.08 12.09 -22.11
CA PRO A 774 57.88 13.29 -21.30
C PRO A 774 56.47 13.84 -21.50
N LEU A 775 55.95 14.61 -20.54
CA LEU A 775 54.66 15.30 -20.70
C LEU A 775 54.76 16.36 -21.81
N GLU A 776 53.64 16.58 -22.51
CA GLU A 776 53.52 17.66 -23.48
C GLU A 776 53.48 19.03 -22.77
N ALA A 777 53.82 20.11 -23.47
CA ALA A 777 54.03 21.43 -22.85
C ALA A 777 52.83 21.93 -22.02
N ALA A 778 51.60 21.68 -22.49
CA ALA A 778 50.36 22.04 -21.78
C ALA A 778 50.14 21.24 -20.48
N ASP A 779 50.62 19.99 -20.43
CA ASP A 779 50.49 19.12 -19.25
C ASP A 779 51.64 19.31 -18.26
N LYS A 780 52.83 19.72 -18.74
CA LYS A 780 53.99 20.07 -17.89
C LYS A 780 53.68 21.20 -16.92
N GLU A 781 52.83 22.15 -17.29
CA GLU A 781 52.43 23.28 -16.44
C GLU A 781 51.51 22.82 -15.28
N LYS A 782 50.62 21.85 -15.53
CA LYS A 782 49.71 21.29 -14.52
C LYS A 782 50.37 20.23 -13.64
N LEU A 783 51.36 19.51 -14.18
CA LEU A 783 52.02 18.37 -13.55
C LEU A 783 53.55 18.42 -13.79
N PRO A 784 54.28 19.40 -13.22
CA PRO A 784 55.74 19.47 -13.37
C PRO A 784 56.41 18.21 -12.80
N GLY A 785 57.59 17.77 -13.26
CA GLY A 785 58.26 16.59 -12.67
C GLY A 785 57.44 15.29 -12.73
N CYS A 786 56.72 15.08 -13.82
CA CYS A 786 56.07 13.80 -14.13
C CYS A 786 56.49 13.33 -15.52
N PHE A 787 56.33 12.03 -15.81
CA PHE A 787 56.46 11.47 -17.15
C PHE A 787 55.47 10.31 -17.35
N PHE A 788 55.17 9.97 -18.60
CA PHE A 788 54.37 8.79 -18.93
C PHE A 788 55.27 7.56 -19.06
N LEU A 789 54.89 6.48 -18.37
CA LEU A 789 55.51 5.17 -18.48
C LEU A 789 54.45 4.19 -19.00
N ARG A 790 54.66 3.63 -20.18
CA ARG A 790 53.81 2.60 -20.75
C ARG A 790 54.50 1.24 -20.62
N ILE A 791 53.79 0.27 -20.10
CA ILE A 791 54.24 -1.10 -19.95
C ILE A 791 53.14 -1.97 -20.57
N ASP A 792 53.48 -2.71 -21.62
CA ASP A 792 52.53 -3.44 -22.45
C ASP A 792 51.40 -2.52 -22.97
N ALA A 793 50.15 -2.83 -22.58
CA ALA A 793 48.96 -2.06 -22.90
C ALA A 793 48.61 -0.99 -21.86
N SER A 794 49.30 -0.95 -20.71
CA SER A 794 48.98 -0.07 -19.58
C SER A 794 49.83 1.19 -19.59
N THR A 795 49.19 2.36 -19.49
CA THR A 795 49.89 3.65 -19.35
C THR A 795 49.81 4.12 -17.91
N TYR A 796 50.95 4.54 -17.38
CA TYR A 796 51.12 5.08 -16.04
C TYR A 796 51.69 6.49 -16.12
N LEU A 797 51.29 7.33 -15.19
CA LEU A 797 51.88 8.62 -14.91
C LEU A 797 52.80 8.46 -13.70
N VAL A 798 54.10 8.72 -13.87
CA VAL A 798 55.11 8.60 -12.82
C VAL A 798 55.49 10.00 -12.36
N GLN A 799 55.51 10.22 -11.04
CA GLN A 799 55.90 11.48 -10.41
C GLN A 799 57.28 11.32 -9.77
N THR A 800 58.20 12.20 -10.19
CA THR A 800 59.58 12.34 -9.69
C THR A 800 59.67 13.51 -8.71
N THR A 801 60.85 13.73 -8.13
CA THR A 801 61.09 14.84 -7.21
C THR A 801 61.03 16.19 -7.92
N ASP A 802 61.64 16.28 -9.10
CA ASP A 802 61.65 17.47 -9.95
C ASP A 802 61.58 17.14 -11.46
N ALA A 803 61.53 18.20 -12.28
CA ALA A 803 61.46 18.08 -13.74
C ALA A 803 62.73 17.50 -14.38
N ALA A 804 63.91 17.76 -13.79
CA ALA A 804 65.17 17.27 -14.31
C ALA A 804 65.29 15.75 -14.11
N GLU A 805 64.86 15.24 -12.95
CA GLU A 805 64.79 13.82 -12.66
C GLU A 805 63.81 13.09 -13.60
N ALA A 806 62.65 13.68 -13.91
CA ALA A 806 61.70 13.10 -14.86
C ALA A 806 62.32 12.92 -16.25
N GLU A 807 63.00 13.94 -16.76
CA GLU A 807 63.66 13.90 -18.07
C GLU A 807 64.79 12.87 -18.10
N HIS A 808 65.54 12.78 -17.01
CA HIS A 808 66.63 11.82 -16.86
C HIS A 808 66.15 10.36 -16.87
N TRP A 809 65.01 10.06 -16.24
CA TRP A 809 64.41 8.72 -16.27
C TRP A 809 63.81 8.36 -17.63
N VAL A 810 63.18 9.31 -18.30
CA VAL A 810 62.67 9.13 -19.66
C VAL A 810 63.80 8.72 -20.61
N ASN A 811 64.93 9.44 -20.58
CA ASN A 811 66.07 9.15 -21.44
C ASN A 811 66.69 7.79 -21.12
N ALA A 812 66.85 7.45 -19.85
CA ALA A 812 67.43 6.17 -19.43
C ALA A 812 66.58 4.96 -19.86
N ILE A 813 65.26 5.01 -19.66
CA ILE A 813 64.34 3.91 -20.05
C ILE A 813 64.28 3.78 -21.58
N THR A 814 64.19 4.91 -22.29
CA THR A 814 64.12 4.91 -23.76
C THR A 814 65.37 4.30 -24.37
N ASN A 815 66.55 4.66 -23.88
CA ASN A 815 67.81 4.14 -24.39
C ASN A 815 68.00 2.65 -24.06
N ALA A 816 67.63 2.22 -22.84
CA ALA A 816 67.77 0.82 -22.44
C ALA A 816 66.90 -0.12 -23.27
N PHE A 817 65.64 0.24 -23.56
CA PHE A 817 64.69 -0.65 -24.24
C PHE A 817 64.60 -0.44 -25.76
N ALA A 818 65.36 0.50 -26.35
CA ALA A 818 65.28 0.83 -27.77
C ALA A 818 65.45 -0.40 -28.69
N VAL A 819 66.46 -1.25 -28.42
CA VAL A 819 66.79 -2.42 -29.25
C VAL A 819 65.77 -3.54 -29.07
N VAL A 820 65.35 -3.83 -27.83
CA VAL A 820 64.42 -4.92 -27.52
C VAL A 820 62.99 -4.61 -27.95
N ASN A 821 62.54 -3.35 -27.85
CA ASN A 821 61.24 -2.96 -28.35
C ASN A 821 61.20 -2.98 -29.89
N ALA A 822 62.31 -2.66 -30.56
CA ALA A 822 62.42 -2.74 -32.00
C ALA A 822 62.34 -4.19 -32.53
N SER A 823 62.93 -5.16 -31.82
CA SER A 823 62.81 -6.58 -32.19
C SER A 823 61.39 -7.14 -31.96
N HIS A 824 60.71 -6.72 -30.90
CA HIS A 824 59.32 -7.12 -30.63
C HIS A 824 58.31 -6.59 -31.66
N SER A 825 58.56 -5.41 -32.24
CA SER A 825 57.73 -4.86 -33.32
C SER A 825 57.83 -5.63 -34.65
N ARG A 826 58.86 -6.48 -34.82
CA ARG A 826 59.12 -7.27 -36.03
C ARG A 826 58.61 -8.73 -35.97
N GLY A 827 58.15 -9.22 -34.82
CA GLY A 827 57.77 -10.63 -34.60
C GLY A 827 56.29 -10.99 -34.83
N GLY A 828 55.44 -10.03 -35.20
CA GLY A 828 54.00 -10.25 -35.39
C GLY A 828 53.63 -10.61 -36.84
N GLY A 829 53.99 -11.81 -37.30
CA GLY A 829 53.58 -12.27 -38.62
C GLY A 829 54.14 -13.63 -39.01
N SER A 830 53.48 -14.72 -38.58
CA SER A 830 53.65 -16.03 -39.21
C SER A 830 52.28 -16.72 -39.33
N GLY A 831 51.65 -16.51 -40.49
CA GLY A 831 50.60 -17.38 -41.03
C GLY A 831 51.20 -18.13 -42.22
N SER A 832 51.14 -19.47 -42.17
CA SER A 832 51.59 -20.37 -43.21
C SER A 832 50.67 -20.33 -44.44
N ALA A 833 51.21 -20.20 -45.66
CA ALA A 833 50.86 -21.01 -46.83
C ALA A 833 51.62 -20.58 -48.11
N SER A 834 52.44 -21.51 -48.61
CA SER A 834 52.70 -21.88 -50.01
C SER A 834 52.81 -20.83 -51.14
N GLY A 835 53.97 -20.88 -51.82
CA GLY A 835 54.02 -21.07 -53.27
C GLY A 835 54.43 -19.88 -54.15
N GLY A 836 55.58 -20.03 -54.82
CA GLY A 836 55.71 -19.67 -56.24
C GLY A 836 56.12 -18.24 -56.62
N THR A 837 57.42 -18.08 -56.85
CA THR A 837 58.04 -17.45 -58.03
C THR A 837 58.00 -15.92 -58.28
N THR A 838 59.20 -15.42 -58.62
CA THR A 838 59.58 -14.35 -59.58
C THR A 838 59.55 -12.85 -59.17
N THR A 839 60.77 -12.28 -59.07
CA THR A 839 61.31 -11.06 -59.76
C THR A 839 60.49 -9.74 -59.74
N VAL A 840 60.99 -8.51 -59.63
CA VAL A 840 62.30 -7.84 -59.73
C VAL A 840 62.09 -6.33 -59.45
N GLN A 841 63.13 -5.64 -58.92
CA GLN A 841 63.48 -4.19 -59.00
C GLN A 841 62.51 -3.09 -58.50
N SER A 842 62.95 -2.28 -57.52
CA SER A 842 63.54 -0.91 -57.64
C SER A 842 62.47 0.19 -57.68
N GLY A 843 62.53 1.34 -57.01
CA GLY A 843 63.50 2.03 -56.17
C GLY A 843 62.97 3.49 -56.00
N GLY A 844 63.45 4.22 -54.99
CA GLY A 844 63.46 5.70 -55.03
C GLY A 844 62.52 6.52 -54.12
N THR A 845 63.13 7.06 -53.05
CA THR A 845 63.11 8.48 -52.56
C THR A 845 61.87 9.20 -52.00
N ARG A 846 62.00 9.64 -50.72
CA ARG A 846 61.74 10.97 -50.05
C ARG A 846 60.39 11.69 -50.31
N SER A 847 59.70 12.41 -49.40
CA SER A 847 60.03 13.09 -48.12
C SER A 847 58.75 13.64 -47.41
N VAL A 848 58.78 13.69 -46.07
CA VAL A 848 58.32 14.74 -45.10
C VAL A 848 57.02 15.57 -45.30
N GLY A 849 56.21 15.67 -44.23
CA GLY A 849 55.28 16.79 -43.88
C GLY A 849 53.98 16.33 -43.18
N VAL A 850 53.81 16.34 -41.85
CA VAL A 850 53.52 17.42 -40.87
C VAL A 850 52.02 17.80 -40.72
N ASN A 851 51.55 17.77 -39.45
CA ASN A 851 50.46 18.54 -38.78
C ASN A 851 48.98 18.05 -38.67
N SER A 852 48.67 17.59 -37.45
CA SER A 852 47.72 18.13 -36.43
C SER A 852 46.22 18.42 -36.69
N ILE A 853 45.39 17.63 -35.97
CA ILE A 853 44.18 17.88 -35.13
C ILE A 853 43.53 19.29 -35.12
N PRO A 854 42.18 19.38 -35.09
CA PRO A 854 41.50 19.97 -33.92
C PRO A 854 40.12 19.38 -33.51
N GLY A 855 39.88 19.29 -32.19
CA GLY A 855 38.93 20.19 -31.47
C GLY A 855 37.42 19.90 -31.39
N LEU A 856 36.91 19.84 -30.14
CA LEU A 856 35.51 19.84 -29.68
C LEU A 856 34.67 21.08 -30.07
N GLY A 857 33.33 20.95 -30.14
CA GLY A 857 32.43 22.01 -29.66
C GLY A 857 31.00 22.15 -30.26
N THR A 858 30.01 21.65 -29.51
CA THR A 858 28.68 22.24 -29.19
C THR A 858 27.60 22.57 -30.25
N ALA A 859 26.47 21.88 -30.06
CA ALA A 859 25.09 22.35 -29.84
C ALA A 859 24.23 23.02 -30.95
N ALA A 860 23.03 22.42 -31.08
CA ALA A 860 21.70 23.02 -31.17
C ALA A 860 20.96 23.05 -32.52
N GLN A 861 19.79 22.37 -32.46
CA GLN A 861 18.50 22.64 -33.10
C GLN A 861 18.34 22.54 -34.62
N GLY A 862 17.29 21.78 -34.99
CA GLY A 862 16.31 22.28 -35.95
C GLY A 862 15.97 21.36 -37.11
N GLY A 863 15.00 20.46 -36.88
CA GLY A 863 13.85 20.22 -37.76
C GLY A 863 14.07 19.88 -39.25
N GLY A 864 13.59 18.71 -39.65
CA GLY A 864 13.34 18.40 -41.05
C GLY A 864 12.92 16.95 -41.23
N GLY A 865 11.61 16.70 -41.15
CA GLY A 865 11.02 15.38 -41.12
C GLY A 865 11.08 14.59 -42.43
N GLY A 866 10.63 13.34 -42.35
CA GLY A 866 10.32 12.55 -43.54
C GLY A 866 10.36 11.04 -43.32
N LYS A 867 9.27 10.51 -42.74
CA LYS A 867 8.56 9.25 -43.11
C LYS A 867 9.26 8.37 -44.17
N LYS A 868 9.30 7.04 -44.10
CA LYS A 868 8.24 6.09 -43.73
C LYS A 868 8.79 4.66 -43.88
N GLY A 869 8.23 3.72 -43.12
CA GLY A 869 7.85 2.40 -43.66
C GLY A 869 8.53 1.18 -43.02
N GLY A 870 7.71 0.32 -42.41
CA GLY A 870 8.07 -1.09 -42.18
C GLY A 870 7.58 -1.65 -40.86
N ALA A 871 6.32 -2.10 -40.81
CA ALA A 871 5.70 -2.76 -39.68
C ALA A 871 5.86 -4.29 -39.71
N LYS A 872 5.50 -4.89 -38.56
CA LYS A 872 5.19 -6.29 -38.23
C LYS A 872 6.34 -7.09 -37.60
N ALA A 873 6.15 -7.81 -36.50
CA ALA A 873 4.93 -8.23 -35.80
C ALA A 873 5.13 -8.20 -34.27
#